data_AF-A6EDY1-F1
#
_entry.id   AF-A6EDY1-F1
#
_cell.length_a   1.000
_cell.length_b   1.000
_cell.length_c   1.000
_cell.angle_alpha   90.00
_cell.angle_beta   90.00
_cell.angle_gamma   90.00
#
_symmetry.space_group_name_H-M   'P 1'
#
loop_
_entity.id
_entity.type
_entity.pdbx_description
1 polymer ?
#
loop_
_entity_poly.entity_id
_entity_poly.type
_entity_poly.pdbx_seq_one_letter_code
_entity_poly.pdbx_strand_id
1 'polypeptide(L)'
;MQTTSTETLSVSFPTLYEHIRISWESIQAEHRKDNDYLSYINVGLQELSFYDKYKGDDLPAKFRASCLEQRGIVDLIADKTLPVAGARAEIRTVKSPEGYFYYFGVLPVSSQFCYTFIGDCESVSREFYEPLFDKIFESLQYFGNPAEAWKKQQEAIEALFSKYQTDTTTSATEEKKEVESFAVPADGREHWQIGDHTFVLTAQPELSISDGDGALYVRIDGLAPDDMDQEQSDLINDYEDRKVYLQFYFKGIYNAGIPTGRFSFEKEKENTYLSYLWKGGFHYLQELSAEVTLEDGWLGINGYFNEYPVRLAVKLPTDQLDWTKYRFLSEQEVDTAKPAIVHQLWLKDPYPGLIHETLQPLTHLRMLSIDFPGDSKQAGDFKEVPVAIKRFGELTELSLTGVTALDSLPKWLGDLKKLETIRLSGSQVEGIHPYILQLPVLKNLYLSGNQLGSIHQALPPRLDTLVLSGNQLSSVPESVLRLKYLNIEENPLKQLPAGLDKIPRLYLELEKKRSLLDYTYKGADGLGTVAYDDQRFYAKQDSELLKILEAGIEGSGLSRFKEGLVDRSRKSVALATTTEDDYSEKGNHRFGGLPDLPAGVNYPFFTDADGNEQGLQFIAQINCADVAHLQDYLPRKGILYFFIKDQEEMGPQVWYYDVEDKDLQSAAALDIDPEFIYDDNGIYTPFRAESGKYASIPNLYNARSLYPELSELEELYDETEELESRLKGHSVDPVHTINSYVFKQHGTPEMEAVDDKKGDPDEWTVLLCVSSDRNTGFNFWDAGEIYFVIHKSDLEKKDFSNVYCGLESS
;
A
#
# COMPACT_ATOMS: atom_id res chain seq x y z
N MET A 1 17.37 -36.37 -25.23
CA MET A 1 16.05 -35.75 -25.00
C MET A 1 15.46 -36.37 -23.75
N GLN A 2 14.77 -35.59 -22.94
CA GLN A 2 14.07 -36.02 -21.73
C GLN A 2 12.57 -36.06 -22.04
N THR A 3 11.94 -37.21 -21.89
CA THR A 3 10.49 -37.36 -22.10
C THR A 3 9.76 -37.08 -20.80
N THR A 4 8.74 -36.22 -20.88
CA THR A 4 7.87 -35.84 -19.77
C THR A 4 6.42 -36.11 -20.18
N SER A 5 5.60 -36.59 -19.24
CA SER A 5 4.24 -37.07 -19.51
C SER A 5 3.22 -36.56 -18.50
N THR A 6 2.00 -36.25 -18.95
CA THR A 6 0.78 -36.04 -18.15
C THR A 6 -0.09 -37.32 -18.17
N GLU A 7 -1.36 -37.26 -17.73
CA GLU A 7 -2.28 -38.39 -17.88
C GLU A 7 -2.64 -38.66 -19.36
N THR A 8 -2.59 -37.63 -20.22
CA THR A 8 -3.10 -37.73 -21.60
C THR A 8 -2.08 -37.43 -22.70
N LEU A 9 -0.90 -36.89 -22.38
CA LEU A 9 0.15 -36.63 -23.36
C LEU A 9 1.55 -36.94 -22.85
N SER A 10 2.49 -37.18 -23.75
CA SER A 10 3.93 -37.13 -23.49
C SER A 10 4.68 -36.39 -24.58
N VAL A 11 5.76 -35.70 -24.22
CA VAL A 11 6.58 -34.92 -25.14
C VAL A 11 8.05 -34.98 -24.72
N SER A 12 8.97 -34.94 -25.68
CA SER A 12 10.42 -35.07 -25.45
C SER A 12 11.15 -33.75 -25.69
N PHE A 13 11.83 -33.26 -24.66
CA PHE A 13 12.61 -32.02 -24.72
C PHE A 13 14.11 -32.29 -24.91
N PRO A 14 14.84 -31.50 -25.72
CA PRO A 14 16.30 -31.49 -25.72
C PRO A 14 16.88 -31.14 -24.35
N THR A 15 18.11 -31.57 -24.06
CA THR A 15 18.75 -31.39 -22.73
C THR A 15 19.00 -29.94 -22.34
N LEU A 16 18.91 -29.00 -23.29
CA LEU A 16 18.99 -27.56 -23.03
C LEU A 16 17.77 -27.01 -22.29
N TYR A 17 16.63 -27.71 -22.31
CA TYR A 17 15.48 -27.34 -21.47
C TYR A 17 15.65 -28.00 -20.10
N GLU A 18 16.27 -27.29 -19.17
CA GLU A 18 16.66 -27.81 -17.86
C GLU A 18 15.54 -27.71 -16.82
N HIS A 19 14.58 -26.79 -17.02
CA HIS A 19 13.48 -26.55 -16.08
C HIS A 19 12.16 -27.00 -16.69
N ILE A 20 11.78 -28.26 -16.46
CA ILE A 20 10.51 -28.83 -16.94
C ILE A 20 9.54 -28.96 -15.77
N ARG A 21 8.34 -28.38 -15.90
CA ARG A 21 7.26 -28.42 -14.91
C ARG A 21 6.00 -29.03 -15.52
N ILE A 22 5.26 -29.78 -14.72
CA ILE A 22 3.94 -30.30 -15.10
C ILE A 22 2.92 -29.57 -14.23
N SER A 23 1.87 -29.05 -14.85
CA SER A 23 0.73 -28.42 -14.18
C SER A 23 -0.53 -28.98 -14.82
N TRP A 24 -1.10 -30.00 -14.18
CA TRP A 24 -2.23 -30.77 -14.72
C TRP A 24 -1.90 -31.35 -16.10
N GLU A 25 -2.77 -31.12 -17.10
CA GLU A 25 -2.55 -31.56 -18.48
C GLU A 25 -1.71 -30.57 -19.31
N SER A 26 -0.85 -29.77 -18.66
CA SER A 26 0.13 -28.89 -19.29
C SER A 26 1.56 -29.20 -18.85
N ILE A 27 2.49 -29.22 -19.80
CA ILE A 27 3.93 -29.36 -19.59
C ILE A 27 4.62 -28.08 -20.06
N GLN A 28 5.37 -27.47 -19.15
CA GLN A 28 6.13 -26.24 -19.39
C GLN A 28 7.62 -26.54 -19.35
N ALA A 29 8.41 -25.91 -20.21
CA ALA A 29 9.86 -26.08 -20.26
C ALA A 29 10.58 -24.77 -20.58
N GLU A 30 11.64 -24.47 -19.83
CA GLU A 30 12.49 -23.28 -20.06
C GLU A 30 13.92 -23.67 -20.43
N HIS A 31 14.48 -22.98 -21.42
CA HIS A 31 15.92 -22.94 -21.67
C HIS A 31 16.46 -21.61 -21.14
N ARG A 32 17.38 -21.71 -20.18
CA ARG A 32 18.06 -20.58 -19.59
C ARG A 32 19.57 -20.78 -19.70
N LYS A 33 20.30 -19.68 -19.77
CA LYS A 33 21.77 -19.69 -19.68
C LYS A 33 22.21 -18.53 -18.81
N ASP A 34 23.04 -18.80 -17.80
CA ASP A 34 23.56 -17.76 -16.90
C ASP A 34 22.44 -16.89 -16.25
N ASN A 35 21.32 -17.53 -15.90
CA ASN A 35 20.04 -16.94 -15.44
C ASN A 35 19.21 -16.17 -16.48
N ASP A 36 19.72 -15.95 -17.69
CA ASP A 36 18.95 -15.33 -18.78
C ASP A 36 17.94 -16.31 -19.38
N TYR A 37 16.73 -15.81 -19.56
CA TYR A 37 15.67 -16.51 -20.29
C TYR A 37 15.97 -16.48 -21.79
N LEU A 38 16.07 -17.64 -22.43
CA LEU A 38 16.35 -17.73 -23.86
C LEU A 38 15.17 -18.29 -24.67
N SER A 39 14.38 -19.18 -24.08
CA SER A 39 13.19 -19.75 -24.72
C SER A 39 12.28 -20.45 -23.71
N TYR A 40 10.97 -20.35 -23.94
CA TYR A 40 9.95 -21.12 -23.23
C TYR A 40 9.13 -21.97 -24.18
N ILE A 41 8.60 -23.08 -23.64
CA ILE A 41 7.62 -23.94 -24.27
C ILE A 41 6.49 -24.24 -23.28
N ASN A 42 5.25 -24.17 -23.76
CA ASN A 42 4.08 -24.76 -23.13
C ASN A 42 3.41 -25.75 -24.10
N VAL A 43 3.18 -26.97 -23.64
CA VAL A 43 2.36 -27.98 -24.35
C VAL A 43 1.20 -28.34 -23.44
N GLY A 44 -0.04 -28.28 -23.91
CA GLY A 44 -1.18 -28.54 -23.03
C GLY A 44 -2.44 -29.02 -23.73
N LEU A 45 -3.32 -29.68 -22.97
CA LEU A 45 -4.68 -30.01 -23.39
C LEU A 45 -5.57 -28.77 -23.39
N GLN A 46 -6.45 -28.63 -24.38
CA GLN A 46 -7.40 -27.52 -24.49
C GLN A 46 -8.72 -27.98 -25.12
N GLU A 47 -9.84 -27.45 -24.63
CA GLU A 47 -11.16 -27.64 -25.25
C GLU A 47 -11.31 -26.78 -26.51
N LEU A 48 -11.87 -27.35 -27.58
CA LEU A 48 -12.05 -26.68 -28.87
C LEU A 48 -12.98 -25.47 -28.79
N SER A 49 -13.93 -25.45 -27.84
CA SER A 49 -14.86 -24.33 -27.59
C SER A 49 -14.13 -23.03 -27.23
N PHE A 50 -12.90 -23.12 -26.71
CA PHE A 50 -12.03 -21.95 -26.51
C PHE A 50 -11.85 -21.13 -27.78
N TYR A 51 -11.84 -21.80 -28.94
CA TYR A 51 -11.64 -21.13 -30.22
C TYR A 51 -12.91 -20.49 -30.79
N ASP A 52 -14.09 -20.74 -30.22
CA ASP A 52 -15.37 -20.30 -30.79
C ASP A 52 -15.58 -18.78 -30.75
N LYS A 53 -14.88 -18.08 -29.85
CA LYS A 53 -14.86 -16.62 -29.79
C LYS A 53 -14.07 -15.95 -30.92
N TYR A 54 -13.22 -16.69 -31.63
CA TYR A 54 -12.39 -16.15 -32.71
C TYR A 54 -13.07 -16.34 -34.07
N LYS A 55 -12.91 -15.35 -34.95
CA LYS A 55 -13.49 -15.37 -36.31
C LYS A 55 -12.90 -16.51 -37.15
N GLY A 56 -13.76 -17.31 -37.79
CA GLY A 56 -13.34 -18.34 -38.74
C GLY A 56 -14.38 -19.45 -38.91
N ASP A 57 -14.46 -20.01 -40.13
CA ASP A 57 -15.42 -21.06 -40.48
C ASP A 57 -14.98 -22.47 -40.04
N ASP A 58 -13.68 -22.65 -39.77
CA ASP A 58 -13.07 -23.91 -39.33
C ASP A 58 -12.03 -23.69 -38.23
N LEU A 59 -11.64 -24.78 -37.55
CA LEU A 59 -10.66 -24.72 -36.46
C LEU A 59 -9.33 -24.08 -36.89
N PRO A 60 -8.72 -24.41 -38.05
CA PRO A 60 -7.52 -23.72 -38.52
C PRO A 60 -7.70 -22.20 -38.65
N ALA A 61 -8.82 -21.71 -39.18
CA ALA A 61 -9.10 -20.28 -39.29
C ALA A 61 -9.25 -19.62 -37.91
N LYS A 62 -10.02 -20.24 -37.00
CA LYS A 62 -10.19 -19.75 -35.62
C LYS A 62 -8.88 -19.74 -34.84
N PHE A 63 -8.08 -20.80 -34.96
CA PHE A 63 -6.73 -20.89 -34.39
C PHE A 63 -5.83 -19.78 -34.92
N ARG A 64 -5.80 -19.57 -36.24
CA ARG A 64 -5.03 -18.51 -36.89
C ARG A 64 -5.41 -17.11 -36.39
N ALA A 65 -6.70 -16.85 -36.20
CA ALA A 65 -7.20 -15.61 -35.62
C ALA A 65 -6.78 -15.46 -34.16
N SER A 66 -6.87 -16.53 -33.35
CA SER A 66 -6.46 -16.50 -31.94
C SER A 66 -4.99 -16.11 -31.73
N CYS A 67 -4.09 -16.52 -32.63
CA CYS A 67 -2.66 -16.21 -32.56
C CYS A 67 -2.36 -14.70 -32.68
N LEU A 68 -3.26 -13.93 -33.29
CA LEU A 68 -3.12 -12.47 -33.46
C LEU A 68 -3.64 -11.67 -32.27
N GLU A 69 -4.44 -12.28 -31.39
CA GLU A 69 -5.03 -11.60 -30.23
C GLU A 69 -4.35 -11.99 -28.92
N GLN A 70 -3.79 -13.21 -28.81
CA GLN A 70 -3.18 -13.71 -27.58
C GLN A 70 -1.91 -12.97 -27.14
N ARG A 71 -1.21 -12.26 -28.05
CA ARG A 71 0.09 -11.59 -27.79
C ARG A 71 0.17 -10.18 -28.39
N GLY A 72 -0.96 -9.50 -28.57
CA GLY A 72 -1.01 -8.15 -29.13
C GLY A 72 -0.67 -8.07 -30.63
N ILE A 73 -0.25 -6.90 -31.11
CA ILE A 73 0.06 -6.66 -32.53
C ILE A 73 1.30 -7.49 -32.92
N VAL A 74 1.12 -8.46 -33.82
CA VAL A 74 2.20 -9.34 -34.31
C VAL A 74 2.17 -9.45 -35.85
N ASP A 75 3.34 -9.58 -36.46
CA ASP A 75 3.51 -9.80 -37.88
C ASP A 75 3.56 -11.29 -38.21
N LEU A 76 2.76 -11.73 -39.20
CA LEU A 76 2.79 -13.11 -39.68
C LEU A 76 4.14 -13.45 -40.31
N ILE A 77 4.77 -14.53 -39.85
CA ILE A 77 5.98 -15.07 -40.46
C ILE A 77 5.62 -16.19 -41.44
N ALA A 78 4.98 -17.26 -40.95
CA ALA A 78 4.63 -18.41 -41.76
C ALA A 78 3.49 -19.22 -41.14
N ASP A 79 2.67 -19.82 -42.01
CA ASP A 79 1.78 -20.92 -41.67
C ASP A 79 2.39 -22.22 -42.20
N LYS A 80 2.46 -23.26 -41.37
CA LYS A 80 2.98 -24.57 -41.74
C LYS A 80 2.23 -25.69 -41.03
N THR A 81 2.50 -26.93 -41.43
CA THR A 81 1.87 -28.11 -40.83
C THR A 81 2.89 -29.19 -40.55
N LEU A 82 2.74 -29.87 -39.41
CA LEU A 82 3.63 -30.98 -39.01
C LEU A 82 2.83 -32.27 -38.77
N PRO A 83 3.39 -33.44 -39.13
CA PRO A 83 2.84 -34.73 -38.75
C PRO A 83 3.14 -35.01 -37.28
N VAL A 84 2.11 -35.01 -36.43
CA VAL A 84 2.25 -35.24 -34.98
C VAL A 84 1.31 -36.37 -34.56
N ALA A 85 1.86 -37.43 -33.93
CA ALA A 85 1.10 -38.58 -33.45
C ALA A 85 0.12 -39.20 -34.48
N GLY A 86 0.47 -39.19 -35.77
CA GLY A 86 -0.37 -39.73 -36.85
C GLY A 86 -1.49 -38.80 -37.35
N ALA A 87 -1.58 -37.58 -36.81
CA ALA A 87 -2.47 -36.52 -37.24
C ALA A 87 -1.68 -35.30 -37.76
N ARG A 88 -2.40 -34.32 -38.34
CA ARG A 88 -1.81 -33.10 -38.91
C ARG A 88 -2.00 -31.95 -37.94
N ALA A 89 -0.90 -31.44 -37.38
CA ALA A 89 -0.90 -30.22 -36.58
C ALA A 89 -0.83 -28.99 -37.49
N GLU A 90 -1.59 -27.96 -37.14
CA GLU A 90 -1.53 -26.63 -37.78
C GLU A 90 -0.65 -25.72 -36.94
N ILE A 91 0.27 -25.00 -37.58
CA ILE A 91 1.26 -24.14 -36.92
C ILE A 91 1.25 -22.76 -37.56
N ARG A 92 1.33 -21.74 -36.71
CA ARG A 92 1.49 -20.35 -37.10
C ARG A 92 2.66 -19.76 -36.33
N THR A 93 3.61 -19.17 -37.06
CA THR A 93 4.71 -18.42 -36.47
C THR A 93 4.55 -16.94 -36.74
N VAL A 94 4.85 -16.12 -35.75
CA VAL A 94 4.68 -14.66 -35.81
C VAL A 94 5.85 -13.96 -35.12
N LYS A 95 6.03 -12.68 -35.42
CA LYS A 95 7.03 -11.81 -34.81
C LYS A 95 6.36 -10.63 -34.10
N SER A 96 6.76 -10.29 -32.89
CA SER A 96 6.34 -9.02 -32.27
C SER A 96 7.22 -7.84 -32.70
N PRO A 97 6.68 -6.61 -32.67
CA PRO A 97 7.46 -5.38 -32.83
C PRO A 97 8.64 -5.29 -31.85
N GLU A 98 8.49 -5.87 -30.66
CA GLU A 98 9.48 -5.96 -29.57
C GLU A 98 10.59 -6.99 -29.82
N GLY A 99 10.59 -7.66 -30.98
CA GLY A 99 11.67 -8.55 -31.37
C GLY A 99 11.55 -9.98 -30.89
N TYR A 100 10.38 -10.44 -30.44
CA TYR A 100 10.15 -11.86 -30.12
C TYR A 100 9.60 -12.65 -31.30
N PHE A 101 10.01 -13.91 -31.37
CA PHE A 101 9.47 -14.92 -32.25
C PHE A 101 8.54 -15.83 -31.45
N TYR A 102 7.30 -15.97 -31.91
CA TYR A 102 6.33 -16.90 -31.33
C TYR A 102 6.01 -18.02 -32.28
N TYR A 103 5.90 -19.22 -31.72
CA TYR A 103 5.51 -20.45 -32.39
C TYR A 103 4.23 -20.97 -31.75
N PHE A 104 3.13 -20.95 -32.49
CA PHE A 104 1.86 -21.51 -32.06
C PHE A 104 1.55 -22.78 -32.85
N GLY A 105 1.11 -23.83 -32.16
CA GLY A 105 0.70 -25.09 -32.76
C GLY A 105 -0.60 -25.59 -32.16
N VAL A 106 -1.46 -26.19 -32.98
CA VAL A 106 -2.68 -26.87 -32.54
C VAL A 106 -2.80 -28.24 -33.22
N LEU A 107 -3.12 -29.26 -32.43
CA LEU A 107 -3.35 -30.64 -32.88
C LEU A 107 -4.73 -31.11 -32.41
N PRO A 108 -5.76 -31.17 -33.27
CA PRO A 108 -7.06 -31.71 -32.89
C PRO A 108 -6.97 -33.22 -32.65
N VAL A 109 -7.47 -33.69 -31.50
CA VAL A 109 -7.45 -35.12 -31.12
C VAL A 109 -8.84 -35.73 -30.95
N SER A 110 -9.88 -34.91 -30.86
CA SER A 110 -11.28 -35.34 -30.91
C SER A 110 -12.18 -34.20 -31.43
N SER A 111 -13.50 -34.43 -31.47
CA SER A 111 -14.48 -33.37 -31.78
C SER A 111 -14.61 -32.28 -30.68
N GLN A 112 -14.00 -32.49 -29.51
CA GLN A 112 -14.09 -31.58 -28.36
C GLN A 112 -12.73 -31.06 -27.88
N PHE A 113 -11.62 -31.74 -28.19
CA PHE A 113 -10.32 -31.44 -27.59
C PHE A 113 -9.18 -31.37 -28.61
N CYS A 114 -8.19 -30.54 -28.32
CA CYS A 114 -6.92 -30.44 -29.02
C CYS A 114 -5.75 -30.32 -28.04
N TYR A 115 -4.54 -30.62 -28.50
CA TYR A 115 -3.30 -30.20 -27.82
C TYR A 115 -2.76 -28.93 -28.45
N THR A 116 -2.34 -27.99 -27.62
CA THR A 116 -1.69 -26.75 -28.02
C THR A 116 -0.19 -26.82 -27.75
N PHE A 117 0.58 -26.14 -28.59
CA PHE A 117 2.01 -25.90 -28.41
C PHE A 117 2.26 -24.41 -28.54
N ILE A 118 2.88 -23.81 -27.52
CA ILE A 118 3.32 -22.41 -27.55
C ILE A 118 4.81 -22.43 -27.27
N GLY A 119 5.62 -21.91 -28.20
CA GLY A 119 7.05 -21.70 -28.01
C GLY A 119 7.41 -20.24 -28.24
N ASP A 120 8.39 -19.73 -27.52
CA ASP A 120 8.95 -18.40 -27.78
C ASP A 120 10.46 -18.36 -27.68
N CYS A 121 11.05 -17.37 -28.37
CA CYS A 121 12.44 -16.98 -28.24
C CYS A 121 12.64 -15.58 -28.83
N GLU A 122 13.82 -15.00 -28.69
CA GLU A 122 14.15 -13.78 -29.44
C GLU A 122 14.21 -14.05 -30.95
N SER A 123 13.75 -13.09 -31.76
CA SER A 123 13.68 -13.21 -33.22
C SER A 123 15.04 -13.52 -33.86
N VAL A 124 16.13 -13.01 -33.28
CA VAL A 124 17.50 -13.28 -33.74
C VAL A 124 17.92 -14.75 -33.54
N SER A 125 17.29 -15.42 -32.57
CA SER A 125 17.56 -16.83 -32.24
C SER A 125 16.59 -17.79 -32.92
N ARG A 126 15.66 -17.29 -33.74
CA ARG A 126 14.65 -18.08 -34.46
C ARG A 126 15.25 -19.26 -35.24
N GLU A 127 16.32 -19.02 -35.99
CA GLU A 127 16.95 -20.06 -36.84
C GLU A 127 17.42 -21.27 -36.02
N PHE A 128 17.73 -21.06 -34.73
CA PHE A 128 18.09 -22.11 -33.80
C PHE A 128 16.87 -22.79 -33.17
N TYR A 129 15.90 -22.01 -32.68
CA TYR A 129 14.77 -22.56 -31.90
C TYR A 129 13.60 -23.08 -32.73
N GLU A 130 13.27 -22.49 -33.88
CA GLU A 130 12.12 -22.94 -34.68
C GLU A 130 12.24 -24.43 -35.08
N PRO A 131 13.41 -24.94 -35.55
CA PRO A 131 13.57 -26.37 -35.82
C PRO A 131 13.55 -27.25 -34.56
N LEU A 132 13.82 -26.69 -33.39
CA LEU A 132 13.71 -27.40 -32.11
C LEU A 132 12.24 -27.50 -31.69
N PHE A 133 11.45 -26.44 -31.84
CA PHE A 133 10.01 -26.48 -31.60
C PHE A 133 9.33 -27.51 -32.50
N ASP A 134 9.70 -27.57 -33.77
CA ASP A 134 9.21 -28.61 -34.70
C ASP A 134 9.47 -30.01 -34.13
N LYS A 135 10.72 -30.32 -33.76
CA LYS A 135 11.10 -31.64 -33.21
C LYS A 135 10.41 -31.98 -31.90
N ILE A 136 10.23 -30.99 -31.02
CA ILE A 136 9.57 -31.20 -29.73
C ILE A 136 8.10 -31.48 -29.98
N PHE A 137 7.43 -30.70 -30.82
CA PHE A 137 6.01 -30.94 -31.11
C PHE A 137 5.79 -32.26 -31.86
N GLU A 138 6.66 -32.64 -32.80
CA GLU A 138 6.64 -33.95 -33.49
C GLU A 138 6.82 -35.14 -32.53
N SER A 139 7.51 -34.93 -31.40
CA SER A 139 7.69 -35.97 -30.38
C SER A 139 6.45 -36.23 -29.55
N LEU A 140 5.43 -35.35 -29.63
CA LEU A 140 4.20 -35.48 -28.87
C LEU A 140 3.54 -36.83 -29.19
N GLN A 141 3.23 -37.58 -28.14
CA GLN A 141 2.34 -38.74 -28.16
C GLN A 141 1.15 -38.43 -27.27
N TYR A 142 -0.04 -38.89 -27.64
CA TYR A 142 -1.21 -38.76 -26.79
C TYR A 142 -1.85 -40.12 -26.52
N PHE A 143 -2.42 -40.26 -25.33
CA PHE A 143 -3.03 -41.47 -24.79
C PHE A 143 -4.08 -41.07 -23.74
N GLY A 144 -4.66 -42.05 -23.04
CA GLY A 144 -5.64 -41.78 -21.99
C GLY A 144 -6.97 -41.21 -22.52
N ASN A 145 -7.73 -40.57 -21.62
CA ASN A 145 -9.04 -39.98 -21.90
C ASN A 145 -9.03 -38.47 -21.64
N PRO A 146 -8.89 -37.62 -22.68
CA PRO A 146 -8.87 -36.15 -22.54
C PRO A 146 -10.08 -35.57 -21.80
N ALA A 147 -11.27 -36.13 -22.00
CA ALA A 147 -12.48 -35.62 -21.34
C ALA A 147 -12.45 -35.85 -19.82
N GLU A 148 -11.92 -36.99 -19.37
CA GLU A 148 -11.81 -37.31 -17.95
C GLU A 148 -10.73 -36.45 -17.27
N ALA A 149 -9.57 -36.31 -17.92
CA ALA A 149 -8.48 -35.49 -17.40
C ALA A 149 -8.85 -33.99 -17.35
N TRP A 150 -9.53 -33.48 -18.39
CA TRP A 150 -10.04 -32.11 -18.41
C TRP A 150 -11.06 -31.86 -17.30
N LYS A 151 -11.99 -32.79 -17.08
CA LYS A 151 -12.97 -32.68 -15.98
C LYS A 151 -12.30 -32.64 -14.62
N LYS A 152 -11.31 -33.51 -14.36
CA LYS A 152 -10.52 -33.48 -13.11
C LYS A 152 -9.78 -32.16 -12.94
N GLN A 153 -9.19 -31.63 -14.02
CA GLN A 153 -8.53 -30.33 -14.00
C GLN A 153 -9.51 -29.20 -13.67
N GLN A 154 -10.71 -29.19 -14.25
CA GLN A 154 -11.75 -28.21 -13.94
C GLN A 154 -12.24 -28.33 -12.49
N GLU A 155 -12.57 -29.54 -12.02
CA GLU A 155 -12.98 -29.78 -10.63
C GLU A 155 -11.92 -29.35 -9.63
N ALA A 156 -10.64 -29.57 -9.94
CA ALA A 156 -9.54 -29.14 -9.08
C ALA A 156 -9.33 -27.63 -9.08
N ILE A 157 -9.47 -26.98 -10.24
CA ILE A 157 -9.45 -25.51 -10.36
C ILE A 157 -10.62 -24.92 -9.57
N GLU A 158 -11.84 -25.41 -9.78
CA GLU A 158 -13.03 -25.00 -9.03
C GLU A 158 -12.88 -25.22 -7.52
N ALA A 159 -12.30 -26.35 -7.08
CA ALA A 159 -12.02 -26.60 -5.66
C ALA A 159 -10.93 -25.68 -5.08
N LEU A 160 -9.97 -25.25 -5.90
CA LEU A 160 -8.96 -24.26 -5.51
C LEU A 160 -9.58 -22.87 -5.33
N PHE A 161 -10.54 -22.51 -6.19
CA PHE A 161 -11.22 -21.21 -6.18
C PHE A 161 -12.48 -21.17 -5.28
N SER A 162 -13.07 -22.31 -4.93
CA SER A 162 -14.22 -22.37 -4.00
C SER A 162 -13.84 -22.02 -2.57
N LYS A 163 -12.56 -22.17 -2.20
CA LYS A 163 -12.03 -21.65 -0.93
C LYS A 163 -11.95 -20.13 -0.85
N TYR A 164 -12.00 -19.44 -2.00
CA TYR A 164 -12.00 -17.98 -2.09
C TYR A 164 -13.40 -17.40 -2.40
N GLN A 165 -14.43 -18.25 -2.44
CA GLN A 165 -15.82 -17.80 -2.51
C GLN A 165 -16.39 -17.69 -1.09
N THR A 166 -16.18 -16.52 -0.48
CA THR A 166 -17.06 -16.03 0.60
C THR A 166 -18.50 -15.95 0.08
N ASP A 167 -19.48 -16.23 0.95
CA ASP A 167 -20.92 -16.17 0.70
C ASP A 167 -21.36 -14.92 -0.09
N THR A 168 -21.28 -14.99 -1.42
CA THR A 168 -22.19 -14.28 -2.33
C THR A 168 -23.20 -15.31 -2.78
N THR A 169 -24.28 -15.43 -2.02
CA THR A 169 -25.50 -16.03 -2.56
C THR A 169 -25.88 -15.23 -3.80
N THR A 170 -26.09 -15.93 -4.92
CA THR A 170 -26.44 -15.44 -6.26
C THR A 170 -25.40 -14.56 -6.98
N SER A 171 -24.36 -15.17 -7.55
CA SER A 171 -23.90 -14.72 -8.88
C SER A 171 -24.69 -15.49 -9.94
N ALA A 172 -25.73 -14.85 -10.45
CA ALA A 172 -26.04 -15.04 -11.86
C ALA A 172 -24.74 -14.71 -12.62
N THR A 173 -24.41 -15.49 -13.63
CA THR A 173 -23.49 -15.04 -14.68
C THR A 173 -23.99 -13.68 -15.16
N GLU A 174 -23.39 -12.59 -14.69
CA GLU A 174 -23.63 -11.27 -15.25
C GLU A 174 -23.14 -11.33 -16.70
N GLU A 175 -24.10 -11.41 -17.62
CA GLU A 175 -23.85 -11.14 -19.02
C GLU A 175 -23.19 -9.77 -19.08
N LYS A 176 -21.95 -9.72 -19.57
CA LYS A 176 -21.22 -8.47 -19.79
C LYS A 176 -22.04 -7.64 -20.79
N LYS A 177 -22.85 -6.70 -20.29
CA LYS A 177 -23.76 -5.89 -21.11
C LYS A 177 -22.91 -5.17 -22.16
N GLU A 178 -23.17 -5.43 -23.44
CA GLU A 178 -22.48 -4.74 -24.52
C GLU A 178 -22.76 -3.23 -24.39
N VAL A 179 -21.69 -2.44 -24.38
CA VAL A 179 -21.74 -0.98 -24.32
C VAL A 179 -21.43 -0.46 -25.71
N GLU A 180 -22.33 0.32 -26.30
CA GLU A 180 -22.05 1.03 -27.56
C GLU A 180 -20.89 2.01 -27.36
N SER A 181 -19.91 2.03 -28.26
CA SER A 181 -18.83 3.04 -28.19
C SER A 181 -19.38 4.45 -28.36
N PHE A 182 -18.77 5.40 -27.65
CA PHE A 182 -19.13 6.81 -27.78
C PHE A 182 -18.83 7.35 -29.19
N ALA A 183 -19.70 8.25 -29.66
CA ALA A 183 -19.48 9.06 -30.85
C ALA A 183 -19.96 10.49 -30.59
N VAL A 184 -19.20 11.47 -31.07
CA VAL A 184 -19.54 12.88 -30.92
C VAL A 184 -20.94 13.17 -31.49
N PRO A 185 -21.87 13.80 -30.73
CA PRO A 185 -23.22 14.08 -31.20
C PRO A 185 -23.24 14.92 -32.47
N ALA A 186 -23.83 14.39 -33.55
CA ALA A 186 -23.88 15.05 -34.85
C ALA A 186 -24.67 16.38 -34.84
N ASP A 187 -25.60 16.54 -33.90
CA ASP A 187 -26.36 17.78 -33.69
C ASP A 187 -25.63 18.78 -32.76
N GLY A 188 -24.48 18.38 -32.21
CA GLY A 188 -23.65 19.17 -31.32
C GLY A 188 -24.28 19.49 -29.97
N ARG A 189 -25.30 18.73 -29.54
CA ARG A 189 -26.01 18.93 -28.26
C ARG A 189 -25.43 18.07 -27.14
N GLU A 190 -25.30 18.69 -25.98
CA GLU A 190 -24.90 18.02 -24.74
C GLU A 190 -26.09 17.31 -24.10
N HIS A 191 -25.84 16.20 -23.44
CA HIS A 191 -26.87 15.44 -22.73
C HIS A 191 -26.26 14.62 -21.59
N TRP A 192 -27.10 14.33 -20.59
CA TRP A 192 -26.80 13.39 -19.53
C TRP A 192 -28.06 12.59 -19.22
N GLN A 193 -28.01 11.29 -19.46
CA GLN A 193 -29.11 10.36 -19.24
C GLN A 193 -28.65 9.19 -18.39
N ILE A 194 -29.45 8.81 -17.40
CA ILE A 194 -29.25 7.60 -16.58
C ILE A 194 -30.58 6.87 -16.47
N GLY A 195 -30.67 5.64 -16.98
CA GLY A 195 -31.93 4.94 -17.15
C GLY A 195 -32.91 5.73 -18.02
N ASP A 196 -34.14 5.86 -17.53
CA ASP A 196 -35.20 6.65 -18.18
C ASP A 196 -35.17 8.14 -17.78
N HIS A 197 -34.18 8.56 -16.97
CA HIS A 197 -34.11 9.90 -16.41
C HIS A 197 -33.10 10.79 -17.14
N THR A 198 -33.52 12.02 -17.44
CA THR A 198 -32.65 13.03 -18.07
C THR A 198 -32.14 14.02 -17.03
N PHE A 199 -30.84 14.01 -16.78
CA PHE A 199 -30.19 14.92 -15.86
C PHE A 199 -29.90 16.25 -16.55
N VAL A 200 -30.04 17.36 -15.81
CA VAL A 200 -29.78 18.71 -16.31
C VAL A 200 -28.37 19.11 -15.94
N LEU A 201 -27.51 19.38 -16.94
CA LEU A 201 -26.19 19.98 -16.72
C LEU A 201 -26.36 21.39 -16.15
N THR A 202 -25.75 21.68 -15.01
CA THR A 202 -25.99 22.93 -14.26
C THR A 202 -24.94 24.01 -14.51
N ALA A 203 -23.75 23.60 -14.93
CA ALA A 203 -22.64 24.47 -15.25
C ALA A 203 -21.87 23.91 -16.45
N GLN A 204 -21.04 24.74 -17.08
CA GLN A 204 -20.02 24.22 -17.97
C GLN A 204 -19.03 23.37 -17.15
N PRO A 205 -18.48 22.28 -17.72
CA PRO A 205 -17.50 21.47 -17.02
C PRO A 205 -16.32 22.32 -16.52
N GLU A 206 -15.93 22.10 -15.27
CA GLU A 206 -14.76 22.74 -14.68
C GLU A 206 -13.52 21.95 -15.06
N LEU A 207 -12.56 22.63 -15.69
CA LEU A 207 -11.31 22.05 -16.13
C LEU A 207 -10.13 22.73 -15.46
N SER A 208 -9.19 21.95 -14.96
CA SER A 208 -7.89 22.46 -14.53
C SER A 208 -6.81 21.42 -14.69
N ILE A 209 -5.56 21.85 -14.78
CA ILE A 209 -4.42 20.93 -14.73
C ILE A 209 -3.72 21.16 -13.40
N SER A 210 -3.59 20.08 -12.64
CA SER A 210 -3.00 20.08 -11.31
C SER A 210 -1.50 20.39 -11.38
N ASP A 211 -1.03 21.34 -10.56
CA ASP A 211 0.41 21.65 -10.44
C ASP A 211 1.21 20.51 -9.76
N GLY A 212 0.52 19.59 -9.06
CA GLY A 212 1.15 18.50 -8.31
C GLY A 212 1.42 17.26 -9.15
N ASP A 213 0.36 16.62 -9.65
CA ASP A 213 0.44 15.37 -10.41
C ASP A 213 0.37 15.57 -11.93
N GLY A 214 0.10 16.80 -12.39
CA GLY A 214 0.04 17.15 -13.82
C GLY A 214 -1.13 16.54 -14.58
N ALA A 215 -2.14 16.00 -13.88
CA ALA A 215 -3.32 15.43 -14.50
C ALA A 215 -4.34 16.52 -14.90
N LEU A 216 -5.11 16.23 -15.95
CA LEU A 216 -6.28 17.03 -16.31
C LEU A 216 -7.45 16.64 -15.42
N TYR A 217 -7.88 17.58 -14.58
CA TYR A 217 -9.09 17.50 -13.80
C TYR A 217 -10.29 17.94 -14.66
N VAL A 218 -11.36 17.14 -14.66
CA VAL A 218 -12.63 17.46 -15.30
C VAL A 218 -13.76 17.18 -14.33
N ARG A 219 -14.55 18.19 -13.96
CA ARG A 219 -15.76 18.04 -13.15
C ARG A 219 -17.00 18.42 -13.94
N ILE A 220 -18.03 17.58 -13.85
CA ILE A 220 -19.31 17.75 -14.52
C ILE A 220 -20.41 17.72 -13.45
N ASP A 221 -21.10 18.84 -13.28
CA ASP A 221 -22.19 18.98 -12.31
C ASP A 221 -23.57 18.93 -12.99
N GLY A 222 -24.48 18.17 -12.38
CA GLY A 222 -25.83 17.94 -12.87
C GLY A 222 -26.88 18.02 -11.78
N LEU A 223 -28.14 18.11 -12.20
CA LEU A 223 -29.32 17.98 -11.35
C LEU A 223 -30.17 16.80 -11.83
N ALA A 224 -30.56 15.95 -10.88
CA ALA A 224 -31.57 14.93 -11.14
C ALA A 224 -32.96 15.56 -11.39
N PRO A 225 -33.85 14.90 -12.15
CA PRO A 225 -35.20 15.38 -12.42
C PRO A 225 -36.05 15.64 -11.17
N ASP A 226 -37.02 16.56 -11.28
CA ASP A 226 -37.95 16.87 -10.19
C ASP A 226 -38.88 15.71 -9.82
N ASP A 227 -39.13 14.79 -10.75
CA ASP A 227 -40.04 13.64 -10.63
C ASP A 227 -39.33 12.34 -10.22
N MET A 228 -38.02 12.40 -9.91
CA MET A 228 -37.27 11.30 -9.33
C MET A 228 -37.60 11.25 -7.83
N ASP A 229 -38.49 10.33 -7.42
CA ASP A 229 -38.95 10.18 -6.03
C ASP A 229 -37.75 9.92 -5.09
N GLN A 230 -37.47 10.86 -4.18
CA GLN A 230 -36.33 10.81 -3.24
C GLN A 230 -36.39 9.58 -2.33
N GLU A 231 -37.58 9.08 -2.00
CA GLU A 231 -37.75 7.89 -1.15
C GLU A 231 -37.78 6.55 -1.94
N GLN A 232 -37.69 6.55 -3.27
CA GLN A 232 -37.84 5.32 -4.10
C GLN A 232 -36.73 5.07 -5.15
N SER A 233 -35.75 5.96 -5.32
CA SER A 233 -34.67 5.75 -6.31
C SER A 233 -33.36 5.38 -5.63
N ASP A 234 -32.97 4.11 -5.70
CA ASP A 234 -31.66 3.60 -5.24
C ASP A 234 -30.44 4.23 -5.96
N LEU A 235 -30.65 5.16 -6.89
CA LEU A 235 -29.62 5.77 -7.74
C LEU A 235 -28.96 7.01 -7.12
N ILE A 236 -29.73 7.88 -6.46
CA ILE A 236 -29.27 9.16 -5.91
C ILE A 236 -29.37 9.16 -4.38
N ASN A 237 -28.63 10.06 -3.72
CA ASN A 237 -28.62 10.19 -2.26
C ASN A 237 -29.45 11.40 -1.79
N ASP A 238 -30.01 11.33 -0.57
CA ASP A 238 -30.97 12.30 -0.03
C ASP A 238 -30.35 13.62 0.47
N TYR A 239 -29.03 13.68 0.61
CA TYR A 239 -28.35 14.78 1.32
C TYR A 239 -27.96 15.99 0.46
N GLU A 240 -28.04 15.91 -0.88
CA GLU A 240 -27.45 16.94 -1.77
C GLU A 240 -28.47 17.73 -2.64
N ASP A 241 -29.73 17.85 -2.23
CA ASP A 241 -30.76 18.62 -2.95
C ASP A 241 -30.83 18.26 -4.46
N ARG A 242 -30.64 16.96 -4.80
CA ARG A 242 -30.63 16.38 -6.16
C ARG A 242 -29.43 16.78 -7.03
N LYS A 243 -28.43 17.45 -6.47
CA LYS A 243 -27.17 17.72 -7.16
C LYS A 243 -26.39 16.42 -7.27
N VAL A 244 -25.78 16.21 -8.43
CA VAL A 244 -24.87 15.11 -8.69
C VAL A 244 -23.64 15.62 -9.41
N TYR A 245 -22.51 14.94 -9.25
CA TYR A 245 -21.33 15.25 -10.05
C TYR A 245 -20.55 14.00 -10.42
N LEU A 246 -19.86 14.08 -11.56
CA LEU A 246 -18.80 13.16 -11.96
C LEU A 246 -17.51 13.96 -12.11
N GLN A 247 -16.43 13.43 -11.55
CA GLN A 247 -15.14 14.09 -11.49
C GLN A 247 -14.05 13.11 -11.92
N PHE A 248 -13.31 13.49 -12.95
CA PHE A 248 -12.27 12.67 -13.57
C PHE A 248 -10.90 13.33 -13.44
N TYR A 249 -9.88 12.48 -13.35
CA TYR A 249 -8.48 12.87 -13.42
C TYR A 249 -7.84 12.12 -14.57
N PHE A 250 -7.47 12.78 -15.65
CA PHE A 250 -6.91 12.12 -16.84
C PHE A 250 -5.42 12.39 -17.03
N LYS A 251 -4.68 11.36 -17.43
CA LYS A 251 -3.27 11.39 -17.82
C LYS A 251 -3.10 10.66 -19.15
N GLY A 252 -2.03 11.00 -19.89
CA GLY A 252 -1.75 10.40 -21.20
C GLY A 252 -2.75 10.81 -22.31
N ILE A 253 -3.33 12.00 -22.22
CA ILE A 253 -4.43 12.48 -23.08
C ILE A 253 -4.05 13.63 -24.02
N TYR A 254 -2.81 14.11 -24.01
CA TYR A 254 -2.46 15.28 -24.82
C TYR A 254 -2.35 14.92 -26.31
N ASN A 255 -3.14 15.59 -27.14
CA ASN A 255 -3.00 15.52 -28.60
C ASN A 255 -3.18 16.90 -29.23
N ALA A 256 -2.07 17.56 -29.59
CA ALA A 256 -2.06 18.89 -30.23
C ALA A 256 -2.89 19.97 -29.49
N GLY A 257 -2.99 19.88 -28.16
CA GLY A 257 -3.73 20.81 -27.31
C GLY A 257 -5.20 20.43 -27.05
N ILE A 258 -5.65 19.29 -27.57
CA ILE A 258 -6.99 18.74 -27.36
C ILE A 258 -6.86 17.44 -26.56
N PRO A 259 -7.56 17.30 -25.41
CA PRO A 259 -7.67 16.03 -24.69
C PRO A 259 -8.23 14.93 -25.60
N THR A 260 -7.54 13.81 -25.72
CA THR A 260 -7.95 12.65 -26.54
C THR A 260 -7.58 11.35 -25.83
N GLY A 261 -8.49 10.40 -25.73
CA GLY A 261 -8.26 9.12 -25.06
C GLY A 261 -9.51 8.30 -24.83
N ARG A 262 -9.36 7.01 -24.52
CA ARG A 262 -10.47 6.11 -24.15
C ARG A 262 -10.09 5.31 -22.92
N PHE A 263 -10.98 5.27 -21.95
CA PHE A 263 -10.76 4.69 -20.63
C PHE A 263 -11.88 3.73 -20.29
N SER A 264 -11.53 2.50 -19.90
CA SER A 264 -12.50 1.50 -19.48
C SER A 264 -12.54 1.45 -17.97
N PHE A 265 -13.67 1.84 -17.40
CA PHE A 265 -13.95 1.73 -15.97
C PHE A 265 -14.76 0.47 -15.70
N GLU A 266 -14.31 -0.34 -14.74
CA GLU A 266 -15.05 -1.46 -14.18
C GLU A 266 -15.22 -1.19 -12.69
N LYS A 267 -16.47 -0.98 -12.26
CA LYS A 267 -16.79 -0.59 -10.87
C LYS A 267 -15.90 0.55 -10.39
N GLU A 268 -15.85 1.62 -11.18
CA GLU A 268 -15.12 2.88 -10.91
C GLU A 268 -13.59 2.76 -10.95
N LYS A 269 -13.05 1.58 -11.24
CA LYS A 269 -11.62 1.33 -11.36
C LYS A 269 -11.20 1.28 -12.83
N GLU A 270 -10.13 2.01 -13.15
CA GLU A 270 -9.48 2.00 -14.45
C GLU A 270 -8.11 1.32 -14.28
N ASN A 271 -7.92 0.21 -14.99
CA ASN A 271 -6.82 -0.73 -14.70
C ASN A 271 -5.43 -0.25 -15.14
N THR A 272 -5.33 0.84 -15.91
CA THR A 272 -4.05 1.43 -16.31
C THR A 272 -3.56 2.54 -15.37
N TYR A 273 -4.40 2.96 -14.41
CA TYR A 273 -4.13 4.07 -13.48
C TYR A 273 -3.87 5.42 -14.17
N LEU A 274 -4.29 5.53 -15.44
CA LEU A 274 -4.22 6.77 -16.21
C LEU A 274 -5.45 7.64 -15.97
N SER A 275 -6.53 7.06 -15.44
CA SER A 275 -7.68 7.82 -14.98
C SER A 275 -8.24 7.38 -13.63
N TYR A 276 -8.85 8.33 -12.93
CA TYR A 276 -9.59 8.09 -11.68
C TYR A 276 -10.93 8.78 -11.76
N LEU A 277 -11.96 8.15 -11.20
CA LEU A 277 -13.32 8.67 -11.11
C LEU A 277 -13.69 8.91 -9.65
N TRP A 278 -14.29 10.07 -9.39
CA TRP A 278 -15.01 10.38 -8.17
C TRP A 278 -16.42 10.81 -8.53
N LYS A 279 -17.38 10.46 -7.70
CA LYS A 279 -18.78 10.85 -7.87
C LYS A 279 -19.35 11.35 -6.56
N GLY A 280 -20.35 12.22 -6.64
CA GLY A 280 -21.15 12.64 -5.49
C GLY A 280 -22.60 12.89 -5.89
N GLY A 281 -23.47 12.92 -4.89
CA GLY A 281 -24.93 12.93 -5.07
C GLY A 281 -25.56 11.59 -5.50
N PHE A 282 -24.75 10.57 -5.81
CA PHE A 282 -25.20 9.21 -6.08
C PHE A 282 -25.23 8.36 -4.82
N HIS A 283 -26.13 7.36 -4.76
CA HIS A 283 -26.12 6.38 -3.68
C HIS A 283 -24.78 5.61 -3.68
N TYR A 284 -24.24 5.32 -2.49
CA TYR A 284 -22.87 4.80 -2.35
C TYR A 284 -22.68 3.42 -3.00
N LEU A 285 -23.74 2.60 -3.04
CA LEU A 285 -23.75 1.27 -3.70
C LEU A 285 -23.75 1.33 -5.24
N GLN A 286 -23.99 2.49 -5.85
CA GLN A 286 -24.00 2.60 -7.31
C GLN A 286 -22.58 2.72 -7.82
N GLU A 287 -22.10 1.75 -8.59
CA GLU A 287 -20.75 1.76 -9.16
C GLU A 287 -20.81 1.94 -10.68
N LEU A 288 -20.02 2.88 -11.23
CA LEU A 288 -19.95 3.09 -12.67
C LEU A 288 -19.09 2.01 -13.36
N SER A 289 -19.64 1.33 -14.36
CA SER A 289 -18.89 0.53 -15.32
C SER A 289 -19.15 1.05 -16.74
N ALA A 290 -18.15 1.68 -17.37
CA ALA A 290 -18.33 2.47 -18.60
C ALA A 290 -17.07 2.61 -19.45
N GLU A 291 -17.26 2.88 -20.74
CA GLU A 291 -16.24 3.50 -21.59
C GLU A 291 -16.38 5.02 -21.47
N VAL A 292 -15.31 5.67 -21.04
CA VAL A 292 -15.18 7.13 -20.99
C VAL A 292 -14.25 7.55 -22.11
N THR A 293 -14.75 8.40 -23.02
CA THR A 293 -14.04 8.82 -24.23
C THR A 293 -13.83 10.32 -24.26
N LEU A 294 -12.60 10.75 -24.54
CA LEU A 294 -12.23 12.11 -24.90
C LEU A 294 -11.97 12.15 -26.41
N GLU A 295 -12.78 12.89 -27.15
CA GLU A 295 -12.69 12.95 -28.63
C GLU A 295 -13.17 14.32 -29.12
N ASP A 296 -12.37 14.99 -29.96
CA ASP A 296 -12.68 16.29 -30.57
C ASP A 296 -13.19 17.38 -29.59
N GLY A 297 -12.64 17.40 -28.37
CA GLY A 297 -13.04 18.35 -27.32
C GLY A 297 -14.34 17.99 -26.59
N TRP A 298 -14.82 16.76 -26.74
CA TRP A 298 -15.94 16.21 -25.98
C TRP A 298 -15.48 15.19 -24.95
N LEU A 299 -16.21 15.11 -23.85
CA LEU A 299 -16.20 13.95 -22.95
C LEU A 299 -17.50 13.19 -23.13
N GLY A 300 -17.37 11.91 -23.45
CA GLY A 300 -18.46 10.96 -23.60
C GLY A 300 -18.39 9.84 -22.57
N ILE A 301 -19.53 9.40 -22.05
CA ILE A 301 -19.63 8.21 -21.21
C ILE A 301 -20.75 7.34 -21.76
N ASN A 302 -20.42 6.10 -22.09
CA ASN A 302 -21.42 5.06 -22.35
C ASN A 302 -21.14 3.91 -21.39
N GLY A 303 -22.16 3.45 -20.66
CA GLY A 303 -21.98 2.37 -19.69
C GLY A 303 -23.19 2.19 -18.80
N TYR A 304 -22.95 1.79 -17.56
CA TYR A 304 -23.99 1.52 -16.57
C TYR A 304 -23.55 1.94 -15.17
N PHE A 305 -24.47 2.49 -14.38
CA PHE A 305 -24.41 2.46 -12.92
C PHE A 305 -25.15 1.21 -12.47
N ASN A 306 -24.43 0.14 -12.13
CA ASN A 306 -25.01 -1.19 -11.89
C ASN A 306 -26.02 -1.59 -12.98
N GLU A 307 -27.32 -1.44 -12.72
CA GLU A 307 -28.40 -1.77 -13.65
C GLU A 307 -28.81 -0.62 -14.58
N TYR A 308 -28.48 0.63 -14.24
CA TYR A 308 -28.96 1.83 -14.93
C TYR A 308 -28.03 2.22 -16.09
N PRO A 309 -28.48 2.19 -17.36
CA PRO A 309 -27.67 2.63 -18.49
C PRO A 309 -27.34 4.12 -18.40
N VAL A 310 -26.09 4.48 -18.62
CA VAL A 310 -25.57 5.85 -18.59
C VAL A 310 -25.15 6.25 -19.98
N ARG A 311 -25.62 7.43 -20.40
CA ARG A 311 -25.19 8.13 -21.63
C ARG A 311 -24.92 9.59 -21.29
N LEU A 312 -23.68 10.02 -21.44
CA LEU A 312 -23.28 11.40 -21.23
C LEU A 312 -22.48 11.88 -22.45
N ALA A 313 -22.76 13.09 -22.89
CA ALA A 313 -21.93 13.82 -23.84
C ALA A 313 -21.87 15.29 -23.43
N VAL A 314 -20.68 15.80 -23.16
CA VAL A 314 -20.46 17.20 -22.78
C VAL A 314 -19.27 17.80 -23.51
N LYS A 315 -19.34 19.07 -23.88
CA LYS A 315 -18.22 19.81 -24.48
C LYS A 315 -17.28 20.30 -23.39
N LEU A 316 -16.00 20.19 -23.66
CA LEU A 316 -14.95 20.67 -22.78
C LEU A 316 -14.44 22.05 -23.25
N PRO A 317 -14.36 23.06 -22.36
CA PRO A 317 -13.73 24.35 -22.66
C PRO A 317 -12.19 24.23 -22.64
N THR A 318 -11.62 23.60 -23.67
CA THR A 318 -10.20 23.23 -23.73
C THR A 318 -9.25 24.40 -24.01
N ASP A 319 -9.76 25.53 -24.48
CA ASP A 319 -9.00 26.74 -24.81
C ASP A 319 -8.37 27.43 -23.59
N GLN A 320 -8.88 27.14 -22.39
CA GLN A 320 -8.41 27.70 -21.11
C GLN A 320 -7.33 26.85 -20.43
N LEU A 321 -6.99 25.69 -20.99
CA LEU A 321 -6.04 24.76 -20.39
C LEU A 321 -4.60 25.27 -20.46
N ASP A 322 -3.97 25.39 -19.29
CA ASP A 322 -2.54 25.65 -19.18
C ASP A 322 -1.74 24.34 -19.26
N TRP A 323 -1.47 23.89 -20.49
CA TRP A 323 -0.68 22.69 -20.76
C TRP A 323 0.76 22.77 -20.23
N THR A 324 1.23 23.94 -19.79
CA THR A 324 2.56 24.05 -19.16
C THR A 324 2.61 23.44 -17.76
N LYS A 325 1.45 23.10 -17.19
CA LYS A 325 1.31 22.35 -15.94
C LYS A 325 1.13 20.85 -16.16
N TYR A 326 0.86 20.43 -17.39
CA TYR A 326 0.54 19.04 -17.71
C TYR A 326 1.78 18.17 -17.70
N ARG A 327 1.61 16.93 -17.23
CA ARG A 327 2.65 15.90 -17.25
C ARG A 327 2.49 15.01 -18.46
N PHE A 328 3.39 15.20 -19.41
CA PHE A 328 3.50 14.35 -20.60
C PHE A 328 4.04 12.98 -20.19
N LEU A 329 3.42 11.90 -20.66
CA LEU A 329 3.72 10.52 -20.28
C LEU A 329 4.34 9.67 -21.40
N SER A 330 4.29 10.16 -22.64
CA SER A 330 4.75 9.39 -23.81
C SER A 330 5.38 10.26 -24.88
N GLU A 331 6.14 9.62 -25.76
CA GLU A 331 6.66 10.24 -26.98
C GLU A 331 5.53 10.75 -27.89
N GLN A 332 4.44 9.99 -28.02
CA GLN A 332 3.30 10.36 -28.87
C GLN A 332 2.70 11.71 -28.47
N GLU A 333 2.58 11.98 -27.17
CA GLU A 333 2.12 13.27 -26.67
C GLU A 333 3.14 14.37 -26.99
N VAL A 334 4.44 14.10 -26.81
CA VAL A 334 5.52 15.05 -27.08
C VAL A 334 5.61 15.42 -28.57
N ASP A 335 5.41 14.46 -29.47
CA ASP A 335 5.48 14.66 -30.93
C ASP A 335 4.39 15.62 -31.44
N THR A 336 3.24 15.64 -30.78
CA THR A 336 2.14 16.56 -31.11
C THR A 336 2.23 17.88 -30.33
N ALA A 337 3.16 17.98 -29.37
CA ALA A 337 3.32 19.14 -28.51
C ALA A 337 4.26 20.19 -29.12
N LYS A 338 4.01 21.46 -28.80
CA LYS A 338 5.01 22.51 -29.02
C LYS A 338 6.09 22.35 -27.94
N PRO A 339 7.40 22.31 -28.27
CA PRO A 339 8.44 22.12 -27.25
C PRO A 339 8.42 23.12 -26.10
N ALA A 340 7.89 24.33 -26.32
CA ALA A 340 7.79 25.37 -25.31
C ALA A 340 6.75 25.12 -24.20
N ILE A 341 5.80 24.20 -24.39
CA ILE A 341 4.79 23.88 -23.36
C ILE A 341 5.17 22.65 -22.51
N VAL A 342 6.15 21.86 -22.95
CA VAL A 342 6.56 20.64 -22.24
C VAL A 342 7.49 21.01 -21.09
N HIS A 343 6.90 21.30 -19.93
CA HIS A 343 7.64 21.58 -18.70
C HIS A 343 7.82 20.33 -17.83
N GLN A 344 6.94 19.34 -17.94
CA GLN A 344 6.98 18.11 -17.15
C GLN A 344 6.89 16.90 -18.08
N LEU A 345 7.86 16.00 -18.01
CA LEU A 345 7.90 14.78 -18.81
C LEU A 345 8.24 13.59 -17.93
N TRP A 346 7.41 12.56 -17.98
CA TRP A 346 7.64 11.28 -17.32
C TRP A 346 7.57 10.17 -18.35
N LEU A 347 8.71 9.56 -18.65
CA LEU A 347 8.78 8.41 -19.54
C LEU A 347 8.86 7.12 -18.71
N LYS A 348 7.96 6.18 -19.00
CA LYS A 348 7.98 4.84 -18.42
C LYS A 348 8.53 3.84 -19.44
N ASP A 349 9.52 3.06 -19.01
CA ASP A 349 10.26 2.07 -19.79
C ASP A 349 10.77 2.56 -21.17
N PRO A 350 11.33 3.79 -21.30
CA PRO A 350 11.72 4.32 -22.60
C PRO A 350 12.95 3.61 -23.16
N TYR A 351 12.96 3.38 -24.48
CA TYR A 351 14.16 2.90 -25.16
C TYR A 351 15.30 3.95 -25.06
N PRO A 352 16.48 3.63 -24.50
CA PRO A 352 17.53 4.62 -24.22
C PRO A 352 17.99 5.43 -25.44
N GLY A 353 18.05 4.80 -26.62
CA GLY A 353 18.42 5.49 -27.86
C GLY A 353 17.42 6.55 -28.31
N LEU A 354 16.13 6.35 -28.02
CA LEU A 354 15.03 7.23 -28.43
C LEU A 354 14.95 8.49 -27.56
N ILE A 355 15.29 8.36 -26.27
CA ILE A 355 15.34 9.47 -25.30
C ILE A 355 16.20 10.62 -25.82
N HIS A 356 17.29 10.33 -26.53
CA HIS A 356 18.16 11.37 -27.08
C HIS A 356 17.48 12.26 -28.11
N GLU A 357 16.56 11.73 -28.91
CA GLU A 357 15.84 12.47 -29.95
C GLU A 357 14.66 13.24 -29.32
N THR A 358 13.86 12.57 -28.49
CA THR A 358 12.71 13.16 -27.80
C THR A 358 13.09 14.35 -26.93
N LEU A 359 14.24 14.30 -26.25
CA LEU A 359 14.68 15.35 -25.32
C LEU A 359 15.32 16.56 -25.99
N GLN A 360 15.87 16.42 -27.20
CA GLN A 360 16.63 17.51 -27.86
C GLN A 360 15.89 18.86 -27.98
N PRO A 361 14.59 18.91 -28.34
CA PRO A 361 13.88 20.16 -28.50
C PRO A 361 13.38 20.81 -27.18
N LEU A 362 13.38 20.07 -26.06
CA LEU A 362 12.63 20.42 -24.84
C LEU A 362 13.38 21.37 -23.90
N THR A 363 13.68 22.59 -24.36
CA THR A 363 14.53 23.55 -23.61
C THR A 363 13.89 24.17 -22.36
N HIS A 364 12.57 24.02 -22.17
CA HIS A 364 11.81 24.59 -21.04
C HIS A 364 11.48 23.56 -19.95
N LEU A 365 12.06 22.35 -20.03
CA LEU A 365 11.78 21.28 -19.09
C LEU A 365 12.18 21.66 -17.65
N ARG A 366 11.25 21.49 -16.71
CA ARG A 366 11.41 21.72 -15.28
C ARG A 366 11.45 20.41 -14.51
N MET A 367 10.69 19.40 -14.94
CA MET A 367 10.66 18.07 -14.33
C MET A 367 10.89 17.01 -15.40
N LEU A 368 11.89 16.15 -15.18
CA LEU A 368 12.13 14.97 -15.99
C LEU A 368 12.14 13.74 -15.10
N SER A 369 11.27 12.78 -15.40
CA SER A 369 11.28 11.46 -14.81
C SER A 369 11.48 10.40 -15.88
N ILE A 370 12.42 9.49 -15.67
CA ILE A 370 12.60 8.27 -16.45
C ILE A 370 12.51 7.12 -15.47
N ASP A 371 11.51 6.26 -15.66
CA ASP A 371 11.21 5.14 -14.78
C ASP A 371 11.29 3.84 -15.55
N PHE A 372 12.07 2.89 -15.06
CA PHE A 372 12.12 1.53 -15.58
C PHE A 372 11.48 0.58 -14.56
N PRO A 373 10.47 -0.21 -14.95
CA PRO A 373 9.92 -1.24 -14.07
C PRO A 373 10.98 -2.33 -13.78
N GLY A 374 10.80 -3.09 -12.69
CA GLY A 374 11.79 -4.06 -12.22
C GLY A 374 12.13 -5.20 -13.20
N ASP A 375 11.25 -5.46 -14.16
CA ASP A 375 11.41 -6.43 -15.25
C ASP A 375 11.84 -5.80 -16.59
N SER A 376 12.15 -4.50 -16.60
CA SER A 376 12.60 -3.78 -17.79
C SER A 376 13.90 -4.35 -18.35
N LYS A 377 13.88 -4.71 -19.64
CA LYS A 377 15.09 -5.06 -20.40
C LYS A 377 15.92 -3.82 -20.75
N GLN A 378 15.24 -2.70 -20.96
CA GLN A 378 15.78 -1.42 -21.39
C GLN A 378 16.63 -0.77 -20.29
N ALA A 379 16.33 -1.04 -19.02
CA ALA A 379 17.08 -0.55 -17.86
C ALA A 379 18.58 -0.86 -17.95
N GLY A 380 18.95 -2.06 -18.43
CA GLY A 380 20.34 -2.49 -18.56
C GLY A 380 21.13 -1.77 -19.66
N ASP A 381 20.42 -1.15 -20.62
CA ASP A 381 21.01 -0.38 -21.70
C ASP A 381 21.16 1.12 -21.37
N PHE A 382 20.52 1.60 -20.29
CA PHE A 382 20.63 2.98 -19.82
C PHE A 382 21.92 3.19 -19.02
N LYS A 383 23.06 3.24 -19.73
CA LYS A 383 24.40 3.31 -19.12
C LYS A 383 24.87 4.72 -18.78
N GLU A 384 24.31 5.74 -19.45
CA GLU A 384 24.71 7.13 -19.30
C GLU A 384 23.50 8.06 -19.25
N VAL A 385 23.58 9.11 -18.43
CA VAL A 385 22.58 10.18 -18.43
C VAL A 385 22.69 10.98 -19.73
N PRO A 386 21.62 11.12 -20.53
CA PRO A 386 21.66 11.81 -21.82
C PRO A 386 22.19 13.24 -21.74
N VAL A 387 23.21 13.56 -22.54
CA VAL A 387 23.84 14.89 -22.57
C VAL A 387 22.88 16.04 -22.94
N ALA A 388 21.74 15.72 -23.58
CA ALA A 388 20.69 16.68 -23.89
C ALA A 388 20.17 17.39 -22.62
N ILE A 389 20.12 16.67 -21.48
CA ILE A 389 19.66 17.18 -20.18
C ILE A 389 20.49 18.38 -19.70
N LYS A 390 21.77 18.47 -20.10
CA LYS A 390 22.64 19.61 -19.78
C LYS A 390 22.07 20.96 -20.22
N ARG A 391 21.17 20.98 -21.22
CA ARG A 391 20.58 22.19 -21.79
C ARG A 391 19.34 22.67 -21.02
N PHE A 392 18.81 21.87 -20.11
CA PHE A 392 17.59 22.17 -19.35
C PHE A 392 17.89 23.11 -18.19
N GLY A 393 18.21 24.37 -18.50
CA GLY A 393 18.59 25.39 -17.50
C GLY A 393 17.50 25.70 -16.47
N GLU A 394 16.25 25.33 -16.77
CA GLU A 394 15.07 25.48 -15.91
C GLU A 394 14.73 24.22 -15.09
N LEU A 395 15.53 23.14 -15.21
CA LEU A 395 15.26 21.86 -14.54
C LEU A 395 15.35 22.02 -13.02
N THR A 396 14.24 21.75 -12.34
CA THR A 396 14.09 21.73 -10.89
C THR A 396 14.05 20.31 -10.33
N GLU A 397 13.61 19.33 -11.12
CA GLU A 397 13.56 17.92 -10.71
C GLU A 397 14.08 16.99 -11.79
N LEU A 398 14.98 16.09 -11.38
CA LEU A 398 15.45 14.96 -12.18
C LEU A 398 15.23 13.68 -11.40
N SER A 399 14.44 12.76 -11.96
CA SER A 399 14.18 11.43 -11.42
C SER A 399 14.60 10.36 -12.42
N LEU A 400 15.46 9.45 -11.98
CA LEU A 400 15.93 8.28 -12.72
C LEU A 400 15.70 7.07 -11.81
N THR A 401 14.62 6.32 -12.03
CA THR A 401 14.21 5.20 -11.18
C THR A 401 14.25 3.89 -11.94
N GLY A 402 14.63 2.81 -11.25
CA GLY A 402 14.74 1.47 -11.84
C GLY A 402 15.87 1.30 -12.85
N VAL A 403 16.72 2.32 -13.01
CA VAL A 403 17.94 2.20 -13.82
C VAL A 403 18.88 1.23 -13.12
N THR A 404 19.37 0.19 -13.82
CA THR A 404 20.16 -0.89 -13.21
C THR A 404 21.64 -0.88 -13.59
N ALA A 405 22.04 -0.06 -14.57
CA ALA A 405 23.37 -0.11 -15.17
C ALA A 405 24.02 1.28 -15.38
N LEU A 406 23.64 2.30 -14.61
CA LEU A 406 24.21 3.65 -14.76
C LEU A 406 25.65 3.71 -14.23
N ASP A 407 26.62 4.00 -15.10
CA ASP A 407 28.04 4.02 -14.70
C ASP A 407 28.32 5.10 -13.63
N SER A 408 27.80 6.31 -13.85
CA SER A 408 27.96 7.44 -12.91
C SER A 408 27.02 8.59 -13.22
N LEU A 409 26.78 9.44 -12.22
CA LEU A 409 26.18 10.76 -12.46
C LEU A 409 27.23 11.72 -13.05
N PRO A 410 26.97 12.32 -14.22
CA PRO A 410 27.95 13.16 -14.88
C PRO A 410 28.15 14.48 -14.15
N LYS A 411 29.41 14.94 -14.08
CA LYS A 411 29.79 16.21 -13.43
C LYS A 411 28.95 17.41 -13.88
N TRP A 412 28.53 17.47 -15.15
CA TRP A 412 27.78 18.60 -15.69
C TRP A 412 26.38 18.76 -15.08
N LEU A 413 25.84 17.78 -14.34
CA LEU A 413 24.61 17.97 -13.57
C LEU A 413 24.75 19.10 -12.55
N GLY A 414 25.97 19.35 -12.05
CA GLY A 414 26.25 20.48 -11.19
C GLY A 414 26.06 21.86 -11.86
N ASP A 415 25.92 21.93 -13.19
CA ASP A 415 25.63 23.17 -13.92
C ASP A 415 24.14 23.55 -13.88
N LEU A 416 23.24 22.64 -13.53
CA LEU A 416 21.79 22.86 -13.47
C LEU A 416 21.40 23.54 -12.15
N LYS A 417 21.71 24.84 -12.04
CA LYS A 417 21.63 25.62 -10.78
C LYS A 417 20.24 25.77 -10.16
N LYS A 418 19.18 25.36 -10.86
CA LYS A 418 17.79 25.38 -10.40
C LYS A 418 17.31 24.02 -9.84
N LEU A 419 18.12 22.96 -9.93
CA LEU A 419 17.76 21.65 -9.39
C LEU A 419 17.50 21.73 -7.88
N GLU A 420 16.27 21.37 -7.50
CA GLU A 420 15.80 21.27 -6.13
C GLU A 420 15.72 19.80 -5.67
N THR A 421 15.43 18.88 -6.60
CA THR A 421 15.28 17.45 -6.32
C THR A 421 16.08 16.61 -7.32
N ILE A 422 16.86 15.67 -6.80
CA ILE A 422 17.48 14.59 -7.59
C ILE A 422 17.07 13.26 -6.99
N ARG A 423 16.50 12.37 -7.80
CA ARG A 423 16.18 10.98 -7.45
C ARG A 423 16.95 10.06 -8.37
N LEU A 424 17.75 9.18 -7.78
CA LEU A 424 18.46 8.11 -8.48
C LEU A 424 18.49 6.89 -7.58
N SER A 425 17.69 5.87 -7.88
CA SER A 425 17.59 4.67 -7.06
C SER A 425 17.86 3.40 -7.87
N GLY A 426 18.58 2.45 -7.27
CA GLY A 426 18.83 1.13 -7.88
C GLY A 426 19.94 1.08 -8.92
N SER A 427 20.76 2.13 -9.07
CA SER A 427 21.57 2.37 -10.27
C SER A 427 23.05 2.05 -10.16
N GLN A 428 23.45 1.26 -9.17
CA GLN A 428 24.83 0.80 -8.97
C GLN A 428 25.89 1.91 -8.85
N VAL A 429 25.50 3.16 -8.64
CA VAL A 429 26.45 4.28 -8.62
C VAL A 429 27.37 4.19 -7.40
N GLU A 430 28.68 4.22 -7.63
CA GLU A 430 29.71 4.11 -6.58
C GLU A 430 30.03 5.45 -5.89
N GLY A 431 29.73 6.58 -6.54
CA GLY A 431 30.05 7.89 -5.99
C GLY A 431 29.31 9.05 -6.66
N ILE A 432 29.23 10.17 -5.93
CA ILE A 432 28.64 11.43 -6.40
C ILE A 432 29.76 12.46 -6.59
N HIS A 433 29.85 13.04 -7.78
CA HIS A 433 30.86 14.08 -8.03
C HIS A 433 30.59 15.31 -7.13
N PRO A 434 31.59 15.84 -6.39
CA PRO A 434 31.40 16.91 -5.40
C PRO A 434 30.74 18.19 -5.92
N TYR A 435 30.86 18.47 -7.21
CA TYR A 435 30.22 19.61 -7.86
C TYR A 435 28.67 19.54 -7.89
N ILE A 436 28.08 18.33 -7.90
CA ILE A 436 26.62 18.16 -7.74
C ILE A 436 26.20 18.55 -6.31
N LEU A 437 27.06 18.26 -5.33
CA LEU A 437 26.86 18.60 -3.92
C LEU A 437 27.11 20.10 -3.61
N GLN A 438 27.31 20.92 -4.64
CA GLN A 438 27.41 22.39 -4.55
C GLN A 438 26.21 23.11 -5.18
N LEU A 439 25.18 22.36 -5.61
CA LEU A 439 23.96 22.96 -6.15
C LEU A 439 23.30 23.89 -5.12
N PRO A 440 23.05 25.17 -5.45
CA PRO A 440 22.74 26.21 -4.46
C PRO A 440 21.35 26.08 -3.86
N VAL A 441 20.44 25.36 -4.55
CA VAL A 441 19.02 25.23 -4.18
C VAL A 441 18.57 23.77 -4.05
N LEU A 442 19.48 22.80 -4.09
CA LEU A 442 19.12 21.39 -3.92
C LEU A 442 18.61 21.15 -2.49
N LYS A 443 17.35 20.71 -2.39
CA LYS A 443 16.62 20.45 -1.14
C LYS A 443 16.50 18.96 -0.84
N ASN A 444 16.31 18.14 -1.88
CA ASN A 444 16.07 16.71 -1.74
C ASN A 444 17.04 15.89 -2.62
N LEU A 445 17.70 14.92 -2.01
CA LEU A 445 18.61 14.01 -2.69
C LEU A 445 18.31 12.56 -2.29
N TYR A 446 17.77 11.79 -3.23
CA TYR A 446 17.42 10.39 -3.05
C TYR A 446 18.37 9.51 -3.85
N LEU A 447 19.11 8.66 -3.14
CA LEU A 447 20.20 7.83 -3.67
C LEU A 447 20.11 6.39 -3.16
N SER A 448 18.92 5.90 -2.85
CA SER A 448 18.73 4.56 -2.28
C SER A 448 19.12 3.42 -3.23
N GLY A 449 19.60 2.30 -2.71
CA GLY A 449 19.90 1.11 -3.52
C GLY A 449 21.04 1.32 -4.53
N ASN A 450 22.07 2.10 -4.18
CA ASN A 450 23.28 2.29 -5.00
C ASN A 450 24.49 1.58 -4.35
N GLN A 451 25.71 1.86 -4.83
CA GLN A 451 26.95 1.27 -4.31
C GLN A 451 27.84 2.32 -3.65
N LEU A 452 27.26 3.38 -3.08
CA LEU A 452 28.01 4.48 -2.50
C LEU A 452 28.84 4.00 -1.29
N GLY A 453 30.17 4.03 -1.43
CA GLY A 453 31.09 3.70 -0.34
C GLY A 453 31.34 4.85 0.65
N SER A 454 31.09 6.08 0.20
CA SER A 454 31.18 7.30 1.02
C SER A 454 30.35 8.44 0.42
N ILE A 455 30.05 9.46 1.22
CA ILE A 455 29.49 10.73 0.76
C ILE A 455 30.47 11.86 1.11
N HIS A 456 30.59 12.84 0.21
CA HIS A 456 31.55 13.94 0.39
C HIS A 456 31.24 14.79 1.63
N GLN A 457 32.28 15.31 2.30
CA GLN A 457 32.14 16.08 3.55
C GLN A 457 31.25 17.33 3.43
N ALA A 458 31.21 17.94 2.24
CA ALA A 458 30.35 19.08 1.94
C ALA A 458 29.09 18.62 1.19
N LEU A 459 27.92 18.97 1.76
CA LEU A 459 26.60 18.74 1.20
C LEU A 459 25.99 20.06 0.69
N PRO A 460 25.00 20.02 -0.23
CA PRO A 460 24.36 21.22 -0.78
C PRO A 460 23.78 22.12 0.32
N PRO A 461 24.01 23.44 0.30
CA PRO A 461 23.74 24.32 1.44
C PRO A 461 22.27 24.39 1.89
N ARG A 462 21.32 24.03 1.02
CA ARG A 462 19.87 24.03 1.29
C ARG A 462 19.27 22.62 1.38
N LEU A 463 20.11 21.58 1.44
CA LEU A 463 19.62 20.21 1.54
C LEU A 463 18.90 20.01 2.87
N ASP A 464 17.65 19.55 2.80
CA ASP A 464 16.78 19.22 3.93
C ASP A 464 16.59 17.69 4.06
N THR A 465 16.51 16.99 2.91
CA THR A 465 16.23 15.55 2.82
C THR A 465 17.37 14.82 2.11
N LEU A 466 17.92 13.79 2.76
CA LEU A 466 18.92 12.89 2.19
C LEU A 466 18.53 11.43 2.42
N VAL A 467 18.36 10.66 1.35
CA VAL A 467 18.05 9.22 1.41
C VAL A 467 19.20 8.44 0.80
N LEU A 468 19.82 7.59 1.62
CA LEU A 468 21.01 6.80 1.31
C LEU A 468 20.82 5.32 1.69
N SER A 469 19.58 4.86 1.91
CA SER A 469 19.30 3.48 2.28
C SER A 469 19.85 2.48 1.25
N GLY A 470 20.32 1.32 1.69
CA GLY A 470 20.78 0.26 0.78
C GLY A 470 22.02 0.65 -0.02
N ASN A 471 23.03 1.19 0.65
CA ASN A 471 24.32 1.56 0.06
C ASN A 471 25.48 0.83 0.78
N GLN A 472 26.73 1.21 0.49
CA GLN A 472 27.93 0.59 1.06
C GLN A 472 28.66 1.55 2.04
N LEU A 473 27.93 2.46 2.67
CA LEU A 473 28.51 3.47 3.55
C LEU A 473 29.04 2.85 4.84
N SER A 474 30.30 3.16 5.17
CA SER A 474 30.91 2.79 6.46
C SER A 474 30.80 3.89 7.53
N SER A 475 30.51 5.12 7.11
CA SER A 475 30.27 6.29 7.96
C SER A 475 29.57 7.40 7.17
N VAL A 476 29.13 8.46 7.87
CA VAL A 476 28.59 9.70 7.27
C VAL A 476 29.29 10.94 7.86
N PRO A 477 29.44 12.05 7.12
CA PRO A 477 30.12 13.26 7.59
C PRO A 477 29.24 14.10 8.52
N GLU A 478 29.83 14.96 9.37
CA GLU A 478 29.10 15.86 10.27
C GLU A 478 28.12 16.81 9.56
N SER A 479 28.32 17.09 8.27
CA SER A 479 27.44 17.97 7.51
C SER A 479 26.00 17.43 7.35
N VAL A 480 25.74 16.17 7.68
CA VAL A 480 24.39 15.59 7.74
C VAL A 480 23.59 16.08 8.96
N LEU A 481 24.25 16.58 10.01
CA LEU A 481 23.60 16.98 11.27
C LEU A 481 22.63 18.16 11.13
N ARG A 482 22.70 18.91 10.01
CA ARG A 482 21.77 20.02 9.73
C ARG A 482 20.50 19.59 8.98
N LEU A 483 20.41 18.32 8.59
CA LEU A 483 19.28 17.81 7.81
C LEU A 483 18.03 17.69 8.68
N LYS A 484 16.87 17.74 8.04
CA LYS A 484 15.57 17.48 8.69
C LYS A 484 15.19 16.01 8.56
N TYR A 485 15.60 15.37 7.46
CA TYR A 485 15.33 13.98 7.14
C TYR A 485 16.61 13.30 6.65
N LEU A 486 16.99 12.21 7.29
CA LEU A 486 18.12 11.37 6.90
C LEU A 486 17.71 9.90 6.99
N ASN A 487 17.77 9.19 5.87
CA ASN A 487 17.72 7.72 5.88
C ASN A 487 19.07 7.14 5.47
N ILE A 488 19.66 6.34 6.35
CA ILE A 488 20.95 5.65 6.17
C ILE A 488 20.86 4.16 6.54
N GLU A 489 19.64 3.60 6.53
CA GLU A 489 19.39 2.18 6.77
C GLU A 489 20.10 1.30 5.73
N GLU A 490 20.27 0.02 6.02
CA GLU A 490 20.85 -0.97 5.11
C GLU A 490 22.25 -0.58 4.59
N ASN A 491 23.07 0.02 5.46
CA ASN A 491 24.48 0.34 5.19
C ASN A 491 25.42 -0.32 6.20
N PRO A 492 26.64 -0.74 5.83
CA PRO A 492 27.63 -1.35 6.74
C PRO A 492 28.34 -0.30 7.64
N LEU A 493 27.56 0.58 8.29
CA LEU A 493 28.03 1.68 9.13
C LEU A 493 28.79 1.16 10.36
N LYS A 494 29.95 1.75 10.64
CA LYS A 494 30.80 1.41 11.79
C LYS A 494 31.01 2.58 12.74
N GLN A 495 30.78 3.80 12.26
CA GLN A 495 30.97 5.04 13.01
C GLN A 495 29.99 6.09 12.52
N LEU A 496 29.48 6.91 13.44
CA LEU A 496 28.56 8.00 13.18
C LEU A 496 29.02 9.26 13.92
N PRO A 497 28.76 10.46 13.40
CA PRO A 497 29.11 11.70 14.08
C PRO A 497 28.25 11.88 15.34
N ALA A 498 28.81 12.50 16.37
CA ALA A 498 28.07 12.81 17.59
C ALA A 498 26.91 13.78 17.31
N GLY A 499 25.76 13.54 17.94
CA GLY A 499 24.55 14.36 17.76
C GLY A 499 23.69 13.97 16.57
N LEU A 500 24.01 12.88 15.85
CA LEU A 500 23.16 12.35 14.78
C LEU A 500 21.75 12.00 15.27
N ASP A 501 21.64 11.54 16.51
CA ASP A 501 20.39 11.24 17.24
C ASP A 501 19.46 12.45 17.40
N LYS A 502 19.93 13.67 17.11
CA LYS A 502 19.14 14.90 17.19
C LYS A 502 18.45 15.28 15.87
N ILE A 503 18.69 14.53 14.80
CA ILE A 503 18.01 14.75 13.52
C ILE A 503 16.54 14.32 13.69
N PRO A 504 15.55 15.20 13.44
CA PRO A 504 14.14 14.92 13.74
C PRO A 504 13.58 13.67 13.07
N ARG A 505 14.04 13.36 11.85
CA ARG A 505 13.63 12.15 11.10
C ARG A 505 14.86 11.37 10.67
N LEU A 506 15.47 10.67 11.63
CA LEU A 506 16.59 9.75 11.41
C LEU A 506 16.09 8.32 11.26
N TYR A 507 16.26 7.76 10.07
CA TYR A 507 16.05 6.34 9.79
C TYR A 507 17.40 5.64 9.82
N LEU A 508 17.55 4.75 10.79
CA LEU A 508 18.71 3.93 11.10
C LEU A 508 18.23 2.72 11.90
N GLU A 509 18.75 1.54 11.60
CA GLU A 509 18.35 0.32 12.31
C GLU A 509 18.61 0.44 13.81
N LEU A 510 17.67 -0.03 14.64
CA LEU A 510 17.75 0.07 16.09
C LEU A 510 19.06 -0.49 16.66
N GLU A 511 19.55 -1.61 16.12
CA GLU A 511 20.84 -2.19 16.51
C GLU A 511 22.00 -1.19 16.35
N LYS A 512 21.99 -0.41 15.26
CA LYS A 512 22.99 0.62 14.98
C LYS A 512 22.78 1.87 15.81
N LYS A 513 21.52 2.29 16.02
CA LYS A 513 21.20 3.38 16.98
C LYS A 513 21.83 3.05 18.34
N ARG A 514 21.63 1.84 18.85
CA ARG A 514 22.13 1.38 20.15
C ARG A 514 23.66 1.20 20.22
N SER A 515 24.28 0.72 19.15
CA SER A 515 25.72 0.43 19.13
C SER A 515 26.59 1.62 18.73
N LEU A 516 26.06 2.57 17.96
CA LEU A 516 26.83 3.68 17.38
C LEU A 516 26.45 5.06 17.95
N LEU A 517 25.32 5.21 18.65
CA LEU A 517 24.85 6.47 19.25
C LEU A 517 24.61 6.32 20.76
N ASP A 518 24.53 7.43 21.49
CA ASP A 518 24.01 7.43 22.88
C ASP A 518 22.49 7.31 22.85
N TYR A 519 22.04 6.07 22.68
CA TYR A 519 20.64 5.67 22.63
C TYR A 519 20.15 5.03 23.93
N THR A 520 20.87 5.24 25.04
CA THR A 520 20.51 4.72 26.35
C THR A 520 19.42 5.57 26.98
N TYR A 521 18.35 4.92 27.45
CA TYR A 521 17.33 5.58 28.26
C TYR A 521 17.92 6.10 29.59
N LYS A 522 17.62 7.34 29.96
CA LYS A 522 18.23 8.00 31.13
C LYS A 522 17.34 8.01 32.37
N GLY A 523 16.18 7.35 32.34
CA GLY A 523 15.17 7.44 33.40
C GLY A 523 14.39 8.76 33.31
N ALA A 524 13.14 8.76 33.76
CA ALA A 524 12.30 9.96 33.80
C ALA A 524 12.94 11.10 34.61
N ASP A 525 13.62 10.76 35.71
CA ASP A 525 14.36 11.67 36.59
C ASP A 525 15.77 12.06 36.08
N GLY A 526 16.23 11.48 34.96
CA GLY A 526 17.58 11.64 34.44
C GLY A 526 18.69 10.99 35.28
N LEU A 527 18.34 10.18 36.29
CA LEU A 527 19.28 9.53 37.20
C LEU A 527 19.62 8.08 36.80
N GLY A 528 19.18 7.64 35.63
CA GLY A 528 19.36 6.29 35.10
C GLY A 528 18.24 5.33 35.50
N THR A 529 18.34 4.08 35.05
CA THR A 529 17.35 3.03 35.32
C THR A 529 17.62 2.29 36.63
N VAL A 530 16.58 1.70 37.21
CA VAL A 530 16.63 0.78 38.36
C VAL A 530 16.30 -0.64 37.91
N ALA A 531 16.71 -1.63 38.70
CA ALA A 531 16.35 -3.02 38.44
C ALA A 531 14.84 -3.25 38.65
N TYR A 532 14.24 -4.03 37.77
CA TYR A 532 12.86 -4.49 37.86
C TYR A 532 12.79 -5.97 37.49
N ASP A 533 11.75 -6.67 37.96
CA ASP A 533 11.46 -8.02 37.51
C ASP A 533 10.64 -7.94 36.22
N ASP A 534 11.21 -8.42 35.12
CA ASP A 534 10.57 -8.42 33.82
C ASP A 534 9.56 -9.57 33.65
N GLN A 535 9.72 -10.66 34.41
CA GLN A 535 8.90 -11.85 34.27
C GLN A 535 7.42 -11.58 34.59
N ARG A 536 7.15 -10.65 35.52
CA ARG A 536 5.77 -10.31 35.95
C ARG A 536 4.86 -9.78 34.83
N PHE A 537 5.42 -9.32 33.71
CA PHE A 537 4.64 -8.80 32.58
C PHE A 537 4.10 -9.89 31.65
N TYR A 538 4.57 -11.14 31.77
CA TYR A 538 4.26 -12.20 30.82
C TYR A 538 3.23 -13.20 31.35
N ALA A 539 2.32 -13.62 30.48
CA ALA A 539 1.22 -14.53 30.79
C ALA A 539 1.71 -15.90 31.28
N LYS A 540 2.88 -16.36 30.82
CA LYS A 540 3.48 -17.64 31.24
C LYS A 540 3.77 -17.75 32.74
N GLN A 541 3.88 -16.61 33.44
CA GLN A 541 4.07 -16.60 34.89
C GLN A 541 2.75 -16.76 35.68
N ASP A 542 1.61 -16.68 35.01
CA ASP A 542 0.29 -16.91 35.59
C ASP A 542 -0.23 -18.29 35.15
N SER A 543 -0.36 -19.22 36.09
CA SER A 543 -0.71 -20.62 35.78
C SER A 543 -2.12 -20.80 35.18
N GLU A 544 -3.01 -19.83 35.38
CA GLU A 544 -4.35 -19.85 34.79
C GLU A 544 -4.28 -19.34 33.34
N LEU A 545 -3.63 -18.20 33.12
CA LEU A 545 -3.46 -17.65 31.77
C LEU A 545 -2.64 -18.58 30.87
N LEU A 546 -1.60 -19.22 31.41
CA LEU A 546 -0.81 -20.18 30.65
C LEU A 546 -1.68 -21.34 30.13
N LYS A 547 -2.57 -21.89 30.96
CA LYS A 547 -3.47 -22.97 30.54
C LYS A 547 -4.45 -22.53 29.45
N ILE A 548 -5.02 -21.34 29.61
CA ILE A 548 -5.93 -20.75 28.63
C ILE A 548 -5.20 -20.54 27.29
N LEU A 549 -3.99 -19.98 27.36
CA LEU A 549 -3.15 -19.71 26.20
C LEU A 549 -2.76 -21.01 25.48
N GLU A 550 -2.26 -22.01 26.19
CA GLU A 550 -1.88 -23.29 25.58
C GLU A 550 -3.09 -23.99 24.93
N ALA A 551 -4.24 -23.99 25.59
CA ALA A 551 -5.48 -24.54 25.04
C ALA A 551 -5.98 -23.77 23.81
N GLY A 552 -5.88 -22.43 23.84
CA GLY A 552 -6.21 -21.57 22.70
C GLY A 552 -5.31 -21.83 21.50
N ILE A 553 -3.99 -21.93 21.72
CA ILE A 553 -3.00 -22.21 20.67
C ILE A 553 -3.28 -23.57 20.02
N GLU A 554 -3.52 -24.60 20.83
CA GLU A 554 -3.84 -25.94 20.33
C GLU A 554 -5.18 -25.96 19.58
N GLY A 555 -6.17 -25.21 20.08
CA GLY A 555 -7.52 -25.12 19.50
C GLY A 555 -7.62 -24.30 18.20
N SER A 556 -6.59 -23.51 17.87
CA SER A 556 -6.54 -22.66 16.66
C SER A 556 -5.53 -23.17 15.63
N GLY A 557 -4.97 -24.38 15.82
CA GLY A 557 -4.01 -24.97 14.89
C GLY A 557 -2.60 -24.36 14.92
N LEU A 558 -2.29 -23.48 15.88
CA LEU A 558 -1.02 -22.74 15.95
C LEU A 558 0.06 -23.43 16.79
N SER A 559 -0.07 -24.73 17.05
CA SER A 559 0.84 -25.50 17.91
C SER A 559 2.33 -25.42 17.51
N ARG A 560 2.62 -25.19 16.23
CA ARG A 560 4.00 -24.99 15.74
C ARG A 560 4.66 -23.75 16.34
N PHE A 561 3.88 -22.71 16.66
CA PHE A 561 4.34 -21.43 17.19
C PHE A 561 4.23 -21.34 18.72
N LYS A 562 3.89 -22.45 19.38
CA LYS A 562 3.58 -22.49 20.82
C LYS A 562 4.68 -21.87 21.68
N GLU A 563 5.94 -22.19 21.44
CA GLU A 563 7.07 -21.66 22.22
C GLU A 563 7.13 -20.13 22.14
N GLY A 564 7.15 -19.57 20.93
CA GLY A 564 7.19 -18.12 20.72
C GLY A 564 5.93 -17.41 21.25
N LEU A 565 4.73 -17.96 21.02
CA LEU A 565 3.49 -17.37 21.53
C LEU A 565 3.44 -17.37 23.06
N VAL A 566 3.84 -18.47 23.71
CA VAL A 566 3.92 -18.54 25.18
C VAL A 566 4.96 -17.57 25.73
N ASP A 567 6.11 -17.43 25.07
CA ASP A 567 7.17 -16.55 25.52
C ASP A 567 6.84 -15.06 25.35
N ARG A 568 6.07 -14.69 24.32
CA ARG A 568 5.74 -13.30 24.02
C ARG A 568 4.38 -12.85 24.59
N SER A 569 3.49 -13.74 24.98
CA SER A 569 2.16 -13.36 25.48
C SER A 569 2.22 -12.56 26.79
N ARG A 570 1.50 -11.44 26.85
CA ARG A 570 1.48 -10.53 28.01
C ARG A 570 0.36 -10.87 28.99
N LYS A 571 0.67 -10.74 30.29
CA LYS A 571 -0.29 -10.79 31.40
C LYS A 571 -1.06 -9.48 31.45
N SER A 572 -2.20 -9.45 30.77
CA SER A 572 -2.94 -8.22 30.50
C SER A 572 -4.14 -8.08 31.42
N VAL A 573 -4.55 -6.84 31.71
CA VAL A 573 -5.82 -6.55 32.37
C VAL A 573 -6.79 -6.00 31.32
N ALA A 574 -7.93 -6.66 31.18
CA ALA A 574 -9.08 -6.21 30.41
C ALA A 574 -9.93 -5.27 31.27
N LEU A 575 -10.43 -4.19 30.68
CA LEU A 575 -11.29 -3.19 31.29
C LEU A 575 -12.49 -2.96 30.37
N ALA A 576 -13.71 -3.26 30.82
CA ALA A 576 -14.93 -3.05 30.06
C ALA A 576 -15.78 -1.98 30.73
N THR A 577 -16.21 -0.97 29.98
CA THR A 577 -17.19 0.01 30.47
C THR A 577 -18.54 -0.66 30.70
N THR A 578 -19.21 -0.29 31.78
CA THR A 578 -20.41 -0.98 32.27
C THR A 578 -21.61 -0.04 32.32
N THR A 579 -21.69 0.78 33.35
CA THR A 579 -22.79 1.71 33.61
C THR A 579 -22.25 3.12 33.71
N GLU A 580 -23.08 4.10 33.33
CA GLU A 580 -22.77 5.51 33.50
C GLU A 580 -22.48 5.80 34.98
N ASP A 581 -21.42 6.57 35.24
CA ASP A 581 -20.99 6.87 36.60
C ASP A 581 -21.56 8.22 37.05
N ASP A 582 -22.43 8.18 38.06
CA ASP A 582 -23.05 9.36 38.66
C ASP A 582 -22.18 10.03 39.73
N TYR A 583 -20.91 9.61 39.86
CA TYR A 583 -19.92 10.08 40.83
C TYR A 583 -20.27 9.84 42.31
N SER A 584 -21.25 8.97 42.59
CA SER A 584 -21.63 8.61 43.96
C SER A 584 -20.59 7.76 44.69
N GLU A 585 -19.83 6.96 43.95
CA GLU A 585 -18.72 6.15 44.45
C GLU A 585 -17.40 6.78 44.03
N LYS A 586 -16.42 6.78 44.94
CA LYS A 586 -15.10 7.35 44.70
C LYS A 586 -14.08 6.26 44.46
N GLY A 587 -13.16 6.51 43.54
CA GLY A 587 -12.00 5.66 43.33
C GLY A 587 -12.30 4.37 42.58
N ASN A 588 -13.48 4.22 41.96
CA ASN A 588 -13.70 3.15 40.99
C ASN A 588 -12.86 3.38 39.71
N HIS A 589 -12.72 2.35 38.86
CA HIS A 589 -12.27 2.55 37.48
C HIS A 589 -13.28 3.43 36.75
N ARG A 590 -12.80 4.48 36.08
CA ARG A 590 -13.63 5.39 35.30
C ARG A 590 -12.97 5.74 33.99
N PHE A 591 -13.78 5.77 32.94
CA PHE A 591 -13.42 6.28 31.61
C PHE A 591 -14.37 7.42 31.25
N GLY A 592 -13.83 8.54 30.78
CA GLY A 592 -14.59 9.76 30.52
C GLY A 592 -15.04 10.50 31.78
N GLY A 593 -15.65 11.67 31.61
CA GLY A 593 -16.09 12.55 32.69
C GLY A 593 -14.95 13.29 33.40
N LEU A 594 -15.03 13.37 34.72
CA LEU A 594 -14.04 14.00 35.60
C LEU A 594 -13.46 13.00 36.62
N PRO A 595 -12.21 13.21 37.09
CA PRO A 595 -11.53 12.34 38.05
C PRO A 595 -11.93 12.60 39.51
N ASP A 596 -11.82 11.58 40.35
CA ASP A 596 -11.83 11.72 41.81
C ASP A 596 -10.43 12.10 42.30
N LEU A 597 -10.09 13.38 42.39
CA LEU A 597 -8.74 13.82 42.78
C LEU A 597 -8.50 13.74 44.30
N PRO A 598 -7.25 13.56 44.77
CA PRO A 598 -6.95 13.72 46.20
C PRO A 598 -7.36 15.11 46.70
N ALA A 599 -7.87 15.19 47.93
CA ALA A 599 -8.34 16.45 48.49
C ALA A 599 -7.26 17.56 48.44
N GLY A 600 -7.58 18.69 47.81
CA GLY A 600 -6.68 19.84 47.67
C GLY A 600 -5.74 19.81 46.46
N VAL A 601 -5.82 18.78 45.62
CA VAL A 601 -5.17 18.75 44.30
C VAL A 601 -6.06 19.45 43.28
N ASN A 602 -5.50 20.40 42.54
CA ASN A 602 -6.23 21.09 41.47
C ASN A 602 -6.32 20.22 40.22
N TYR A 603 -7.37 20.45 39.42
CA TYR A 603 -7.48 19.85 38.10
C TYR A 603 -6.29 20.25 37.21
N PRO A 604 -5.70 19.32 36.44
CA PRO A 604 -4.52 19.62 35.63
C PRO A 604 -4.85 20.55 34.47
N PHE A 605 -3.93 21.46 34.19
CA PHE A 605 -4.04 22.44 33.11
C PHE A 605 -2.67 22.75 32.50
N PHE A 606 -2.68 23.38 31.33
CA PHE A 606 -1.50 23.96 30.68
C PHE A 606 -1.79 25.38 30.21
N THR A 607 -0.74 26.12 29.86
CA THR A 607 -0.88 27.45 29.25
C THR A 607 -0.74 27.34 27.74
N ASP A 608 -1.75 27.76 27.00
CA ASP A 608 -1.74 27.75 25.53
C ASP A 608 -0.84 28.85 24.95
N ALA A 609 -0.72 28.89 23.61
CA ALA A 609 0.12 29.86 22.90
C ALA A 609 -0.35 31.31 23.08
N ASP A 610 -1.63 31.53 23.41
CA ASP A 610 -2.24 32.83 23.66
C ASP A 610 -2.14 33.27 25.13
N GLY A 611 -1.64 32.38 26.00
CA GLY A 611 -1.42 32.63 27.42
C GLY A 611 -2.62 32.31 28.31
N ASN A 612 -3.64 31.61 27.80
CA ASN A 612 -4.79 31.17 28.59
C ASN A 612 -4.50 29.85 29.28
N GLU A 613 -5.04 29.66 30.48
CA GLU A 613 -5.02 28.36 31.16
C GLU A 613 -6.13 27.48 30.60
N GLN A 614 -5.74 26.30 30.10
CA GLN A 614 -6.63 25.32 29.51
C GLN A 614 -6.50 23.99 30.27
N GLY A 615 -7.63 23.44 30.70
CA GLY A 615 -7.72 22.15 31.36
C GLY A 615 -7.39 21.01 30.40
N LEU A 616 -6.71 20.00 30.92
CA LEU A 616 -6.43 18.77 30.15
C LEU A 616 -7.68 17.90 30.05
N GLN A 617 -7.86 17.22 28.93
CA GLN A 617 -8.89 16.21 28.73
C GLN A 617 -8.61 14.99 29.63
N PHE A 618 -9.57 14.65 30.50
CA PHE A 618 -9.51 13.42 31.28
C PHE A 618 -9.91 12.22 30.42
N ILE A 619 -9.07 11.18 30.44
CA ILE A 619 -9.30 9.93 29.71
C ILE A 619 -9.75 8.84 30.68
N ALA A 620 -8.98 8.58 31.73
CA ALA A 620 -9.29 7.50 32.66
C ALA A 620 -8.70 7.69 34.06
N GLN A 621 -9.33 7.06 35.05
CA GLN A 621 -8.73 6.76 36.35
C GLN A 621 -8.76 5.26 36.62
N ILE A 622 -7.65 4.72 37.12
CA ILE A 622 -7.49 3.28 37.40
C ILE A 622 -7.10 3.10 38.87
N ASN A 623 -7.95 2.40 39.63
CA ASN A 623 -7.64 2.02 41.01
C ASN A 623 -6.67 0.84 41.03
N CYS A 624 -5.46 1.10 41.48
CA CYS A 624 -4.40 0.10 41.54
C CYS A 624 -4.68 -1.01 42.57
N ALA A 625 -5.44 -0.72 43.64
CA ALA A 625 -5.81 -1.72 44.63
C ALA A 625 -6.80 -2.75 44.06
N ASP A 626 -7.74 -2.29 43.23
CA ASP A 626 -8.78 -3.14 42.64
C ASP A 626 -8.20 -4.14 41.64
N VAL A 627 -7.25 -3.72 40.78
CA VAL A 627 -6.58 -4.63 39.82
C VAL A 627 -5.40 -5.40 40.42
N ALA A 628 -5.07 -5.20 41.71
CA ALA A 628 -3.90 -5.82 42.34
C ALA A 628 -3.98 -7.36 42.36
N HIS A 629 -5.18 -7.95 42.35
CA HIS A 629 -5.33 -9.41 42.34
C HIS A 629 -5.13 -10.03 40.94
N LEU A 630 -5.13 -9.21 39.88
CA LEU A 630 -5.01 -9.63 38.48
C LEU A 630 -3.57 -9.57 37.99
N GLN A 631 -2.78 -8.66 38.53
CA GLN A 631 -1.42 -8.35 38.08
C GLN A 631 -0.52 -7.91 39.25
N ASP A 632 0.79 -7.83 39.01
CA ASP A 632 1.83 -7.53 40.01
C ASP A 632 2.89 -6.51 39.52
N TYR A 633 2.65 -5.84 38.39
CA TYR A 633 3.54 -4.81 37.83
C TYR A 633 3.15 -3.37 38.14
N LEU A 634 1.87 -3.06 38.32
CA LEU A 634 1.41 -1.75 38.79
C LEU A 634 1.60 -1.63 40.31
N PRO A 635 1.57 -0.39 40.85
CA PRO A 635 1.40 -0.18 42.27
C PRO A 635 0.26 -1.03 42.86
N ARG A 636 0.38 -1.38 44.14
CA ARG A 636 -0.61 -2.24 44.83
C ARG A 636 -1.76 -1.45 45.47
N LYS A 637 -1.67 -0.13 45.47
CA LYS A 637 -2.56 0.85 46.11
C LYS A 637 -2.53 2.15 45.32
N GLY A 638 -3.49 3.03 45.60
CA GLY A 638 -3.57 4.35 44.98
C GLY A 638 -4.29 4.33 43.64
N ILE A 639 -4.28 5.48 42.98
CA ILE A 639 -4.99 5.70 41.72
C ILE A 639 -4.04 6.29 40.69
N LEU A 640 -4.12 5.76 39.48
CA LEU A 640 -3.54 6.34 38.26
C LEU A 640 -4.58 7.18 37.54
N TYR A 641 -4.18 8.35 37.05
CA TYR A 641 -5.02 9.25 36.27
C TYR A 641 -4.34 9.54 34.95
N PHE A 642 -5.09 9.55 33.86
CA PHE A 642 -4.60 9.73 32.50
C PHE A 642 -5.27 10.95 31.88
N PHE A 643 -4.46 11.91 31.46
CA PHE A 643 -4.89 13.13 30.83
C PHE A 643 -4.12 13.37 29.53
N ILE A 644 -4.76 14.03 28.57
CA ILE A 644 -4.16 14.53 27.33
C ILE A 644 -4.57 15.99 27.11
N LYS A 645 -3.90 16.70 26.21
CA LYS A 645 -4.37 18.01 25.73
C LYS A 645 -5.61 17.84 24.85
N ASP A 646 -5.42 17.10 23.76
CA ASP A 646 -6.40 16.76 22.73
C ASP A 646 -5.86 15.57 21.91
N GLN A 647 -6.55 15.19 20.83
CA GLN A 647 -6.16 14.10 19.94
C GLN A 647 -5.06 14.47 18.92
N GLU A 648 -4.53 15.69 18.92
CA GLU A 648 -3.55 16.17 17.92
C GLU A 648 -2.17 16.41 18.51
N GLU A 649 -2.11 17.08 19.67
CA GLU A 649 -0.89 17.42 20.40
C GLU A 649 -0.81 16.69 21.75
N MET A 650 -1.55 15.57 21.92
CA MET A 650 -1.61 14.61 23.05
C MET A 650 -1.08 15.07 24.40
N GLY A 651 0.21 15.40 24.51
CA GLY A 651 0.78 16.07 25.69
C GLY A 651 0.44 15.35 26.99
N PRO A 652 0.69 14.02 27.07
CA PRO A 652 0.11 13.18 28.11
C PRO A 652 0.59 13.60 29.49
N GLN A 653 -0.32 13.65 30.45
CA GLN A 653 0.01 13.69 31.87
C GLN A 653 -0.57 12.47 32.57
N VAL A 654 0.31 11.64 33.11
CA VAL A 654 -0.08 10.48 33.91
C VAL A 654 0.31 10.72 35.35
N TRP A 655 -0.68 10.75 36.24
CA TRP A 655 -0.48 11.03 37.66
C TRP A 655 -0.72 9.78 38.49
N TYR A 656 0.11 9.57 39.50
CA TYR A 656 -0.08 8.52 40.50
C TYR A 656 -0.15 9.13 41.90
N TYR A 657 -1.19 8.78 42.65
CA TYR A 657 -1.30 9.13 44.05
C TYR A 657 -1.55 7.87 44.90
N ASP A 658 -0.67 7.63 45.87
CA ASP A 658 -0.83 6.57 46.88
C ASP A 658 -1.80 7.06 47.96
N VAL A 659 -3.10 7.05 47.63
CA VAL A 659 -4.20 7.59 48.43
C VAL A 659 -5.28 6.53 48.62
N GLU A 660 -5.99 6.57 49.76
CA GLU A 660 -7.16 5.73 50.00
C GLU A 660 -8.44 6.43 49.50
N ASP A 661 -9.43 5.67 49.05
CA ASP A 661 -10.66 6.22 48.43
C ASP A 661 -11.39 7.24 49.31
N LYS A 662 -11.30 7.06 50.64
CA LYS A 662 -11.92 7.97 51.62
C LYS A 662 -11.33 9.39 51.57
N ASP A 663 -10.07 9.54 51.18
CA ASP A 663 -9.31 10.79 51.15
C ASP A 663 -9.39 11.51 49.79
N LEU A 664 -10.13 10.92 48.83
CA LEU A 664 -10.46 11.54 47.55
C LEU A 664 -11.59 12.57 47.68
N GLN A 665 -11.51 13.62 46.88
CA GLN A 665 -12.62 14.50 46.51
C GLN A 665 -13.35 13.86 45.33
N SER A 666 -14.67 13.73 45.41
CA SER A 666 -15.48 13.22 44.29
C SER A 666 -15.44 14.20 43.12
N ALA A 667 -15.43 13.65 41.90
CA ALA A 667 -15.58 14.40 40.66
C ALA A 667 -16.82 15.31 40.65
N ALA A 668 -17.94 14.92 41.30
CA ALA A 668 -19.13 15.77 41.40
C ALA A 668 -18.92 17.07 42.19
N ALA A 669 -17.83 17.17 42.96
CA ALA A 669 -17.45 18.39 43.68
C ALA A 669 -16.44 19.25 42.90
N LEU A 670 -16.04 18.84 41.70
CA LEU A 670 -15.21 19.66 40.81
C LEU A 670 -16.14 20.54 39.97
N ASP A 671 -15.98 21.85 40.11
CA ASP A 671 -16.72 22.86 39.34
C ASP A 671 -15.88 23.24 38.11
N ILE A 672 -15.92 22.38 37.09
CA ILE A 672 -15.17 22.54 35.83
C ILE A 672 -16.13 22.95 34.72
N ASP A 673 -15.90 24.12 34.15
CA ASP A 673 -16.59 24.56 32.94
C ASP A 673 -16.14 23.68 31.75
N PRO A 674 -17.05 23.07 30.96
CA PRO A 674 -16.66 22.35 29.76
C PRO A 674 -15.82 23.19 28.79
N GLU A 675 -16.01 24.52 28.73
CA GLU A 675 -15.19 25.42 27.89
C GLU A 675 -13.76 25.60 28.41
N PHE A 676 -13.48 25.18 29.65
CA PHE A 676 -12.11 25.17 30.19
C PHE A 676 -11.30 24.00 29.63
N ILE A 677 -11.93 22.92 29.17
CA ILE A 677 -11.22 21.77 28.61
C ILE A 677 -10.79 22.11 27.19
N TYR A 678 -9.50 21.90 26.91
CA TYR A 678 -8.89 22.28 25.63
C TYR A 678 -9.44 21.51 24.41
N ASP A 679 -9.85 20.27 24.63
CA ASP A 679 -10.36 19.39 23.59
C ASP A 679 -11.77 19.82 23.14
N ASP A 680 -11.96 20.03 21.84
CA ASP A 680 -13.24 20.42 21.24
C ASP A 680 -14.37 19.39 21.48
N ASN A 681 -14.02 18.16 21.85
CA ASN A 681 -14.99 17.13 22.23
C ASN A 681 -15.63 17.40 23.61
N GLY A 682 -15.07 18.32 24.41
CA GLY A 682 -15.53 18.65 25.75
C GLY A 682 -15.41 17.47 26.73
N ILE A 683 -16.19 17.52 27.82
CA ILE A 683 -16.16 16.47 28.84
C ILE A 683 -16.94 15.24 28.35
N TYR A 684 -16.23 14.14 28.06
CA TYR A 684 -16.83 12.85 27.72
C TYR A 684 -17.79 12.33 28.80
N THR A 685 -18.68 11.41 28.43
CA THR A 685 -19.64 10.82 29.37
C THR A 685 -18.92 9.86 30.32
N PRO A 686 -19.09 9.97 31.65
CA PRO A 686 -18.40 9.10 32.61
C PRO A 686 -19.00 7.70 32.64
N PHE A 687 -18.17 6.66 32.50
CA PHE A 687 -18.58 5.27 32.69
C PHE A 687 -17.66 4.55 33.68
N ARG A 688 -18.27 3.73 34.54
CA ARG A 688 -17.55 2.77 35.38
C ARG A 688 -17.01 1.64 34.53
N ALA A 689 -15.90 1.04 34.96
CA ALA A 689 -15.39 -0.17 34.33
C ALA A 689 -15.20 -1.32 35.31
N GLU A 690 -15.44 -2.55 34.83
CA GLU A 690 -15.03 -3.78 35.50
C GLU A 690 -13.70 -4.27 34.92
N SER A 691 -12.99 -5.12 35.68
CA SER A 691 -11.66 -5.58 35.31
C SER A 691 -11.52 -7.10 35.35
N GLY A 692 -10.83 -7.68 34.36
CA GLY A 692 -10.47 -9.09 34.30
C GLY A 692 -9.04 -9.27 33.81
N LYS A 693 -8.46 -10.48 33.94
CA LYS A 693 -7.15 -10.79 33.35
C LYS A 693 -7.31 -11.65 32.11
N TYR A 694 -6.42 -11.45 31.14
CA TYR A 694 -6.34 -12.28 29.93
C TYR A 694 -4.91 -12.31 29.39
N ALA A 695 -4.65 -13.23 28.45
CA ALA A 695 -3.39 -13.27 27.72
C ALA A 695 -3.52 -12.46 26.41
N SER A 696 -2.65 -11.47 26.21
CA SER A 696 -2.57 -10.72 24.96
C SER A 696 -1.39 -11.22 24.13
N ILE A 697 -1.60 -11.45 22.84
CA ILE A 697 -0.60 -11.94 21.88
C ILE A 697 -0.12 -10.79 20.98
N PRO A 698 1.11 -10.85 20.44
CA PRO A 698 1.64 -9.80 19.57
C PRO A 698 0.87 -9.72 18.25
N ASN A 699 0.64 -8.50 17.77
CA ASN A 699 0.21 -8.25 16.40
C ASN A 699 1.46 -8.17 15.50
N LEU A 700 1.49 -8.92 14.41
CA LEU A 700 2.70 -9.13 13.61
C LEU A 700 2.74 -8.34 12.31
N TYR A 701 1.69 -7.58 12.00
CA TYR A 701 1.65 -6.69 10.84
C TYR A 701 2.86 -5.73 10.83
N ASN A 702 3.22 -5.20 12.00
CA ASN A 702 4.26 -4.21 12.23
C ASN A 702 5.43 -4.68 13.12
N ALA A 703 5.34 -5.87 13.74
CA ALA A 703 6.30 -6.34 14.75
C ALA A 703 7.22 -7.48 14.26
N ARG A 704 7.23 -7.82 12.97
CA ARG A 704 8.01 -8.94 12.42
C ARG A 704 9.50 -8.89 12.76
N SER A 705 10.08 -7.69 12.76
CA SER A 705 11.49 -7.49 13.10
C SER A 705 11.80 -7.71 14.58
N LEU A 706 10.80 -7.57 15.46
CA LEU A 706 10.93 -7.83 16.90
C LEU A 706 10.79 -9.31 17.22
N TYR A 707 9.92 -10.01 16.49
CA TYR A 707 9.58 -11.42 16.72
C TYR A 707 9.75 -12.25 15.45
N PRO A 708 10.98 -12.36 14.90
CA PRO A 708 11.22 -13.11 13.66
C PRO A 708 10.85 -14.59 13.77
N GLU A 709 10.85 -15.16 14.99
CA GLU A 709 10.39 -16.53 15.26
C GLU A 709 8.87 -16.72 15.05
N LEU A 710 8.11 -15.63 15.04
CA LEU A 710 6.67 -15.60 14.83
C LEU A 710 6.27 -15.02 13.47
N SER A 711 7.20 -14.59 12.62
CA SER A 711 6.88 -13.79 11.42
C SER A 711 5.92 -14.48 10.44
N GLU A 712 5.91 -15.82 10.38
CA GLU A 712 5.00 -16.59 9.52
C GLU A 712 3.52 -16.48 9.94
N LEU A 713 3.22 -16.12 11.20
CA LEU A 713 1.84 -15.98 11.68
C LEU A 713 1.07 -14.85 10.99
N GLU A 714 1.76 -13.87 10.39
CA GLU A 714 1.10 -12.83 9.62
C GLU A 714 0.33 -13.39 8.41
N GLU A 715 0.81 -14.46 7.79
CA GLU A 715 0.11 -15.11 6.69
C GLU A 715 -1.07 -15.99 7.18
N LEU A 716 -1.23 -16.12 8.51
CA LEU A 716 -2.21 -16.96 9.21
C LEU A 716 -3.25 -16.09 9.96
N TYR A 717 -3.88 -15.17 9.23
CA TYR A 717 -4.84 -14.21 9.79
C TYR A 717 -6.03 -14.90 10.49
N ASP A 718 -6.65 -15.88 9.85
CA ASP A 718 -7.84 -16.55 10.39
C ASP A 718 -7.50 -17.29 11.70
N GLU A 719 -6.37 -18.00 11.74
CA GLU A 719 -5.94 -18.75 12.92
C GLU A 719 -5.53 -17.83 14.08
N THR A 720 -4.91 -16.69 13.77
CA THR A 720 -4.52 -15.70 14.79
C THR A 720 -5.73 -14.97 15.35
N GLU A 721 -6.71 -14.60 14.51
CA GLU A 721 -7.99 -14.04 14.95
C GLU A 721 -8.79 -15.04 15.81
N GLU A 722 -8.82 -16.30 15.40
CA GLU A 722 -9.45 -17.37 16.18
C GLU A 722 -8.78 -17.53 17.55
N LEU A 723 -7.44 -17.48 17.61
CA LEU A 723 -6.70 -17.51 18.86
C LEU A 723 -7.08 -16.31 19.73
N GLU A 724 -7.06 -15.09 19.21
CA GLU A 724 -7.46 -13.90 19.97
C GLU A 724 -8.87 -14.03 20.53
N SER A 725 -9.83 -14.47 19.71
CA SER A 725 -11.22 -14.68 20.13
C SER A 725 -11.33 -15.68 21.27
N ARG A 726 -10.53 -16.76 21.24
CA ARG A 726 -10.46 -17.75 22.34
C ARG A 726 -9.81 -17.21 23.61
N LEU A 727 -8.92 -16.22 23.51
CA LEU A 727 -8.28 -15.60 24.67
C LEU A 727 -9.17 -14.51 25.32
N LYS A 728 -10.05 -13.89 24.52
CA LYS A 728 -11.05 -12.89 24.95
C LYS A 728 -12.25 -13.57 25.65
N GLY A 729 -13.03 -12.80 26.42
CA GLY A 729 -14.33 -13.25 26.95
C GLY A 729 -14.31 -14.26 28.10
N HIS A 730 -13.15 -14.60 28.67
CA HIS A 730 -13.08 -15.53 29.82
C HIS A 730 -13.53 -14.91 31.15
N SER A 731 -13.46 -13.59 31.29
CA SER A 731 -13.91 -12.87 32.51
C SER A 731 -14.56 -11.53 32.17
N VAL A 732 -13.81 -10.66 31.51
CA VAL A 732 -14.21 -9.32 31.09
C VAL A 732 -13.71 -9.13 29.66
N ASP A 733 -14.54 -8.53 28.80
CA ASP A 733 -14.14 -8.23 27.43
C ASP A 733 -13.10 -7.08 27.41
N PRO A 734 -12.00 -7.20 26.67
CA PRO A 734 -10.93 -6.19 26.68
C PRO A 734 -11.27 -4.99 25.77
N VAL A 735 -12.23 -4.17 26.18
CA VAL A 735 -12.57 -2.91 25.49
C VAL A 735 -11.45 -1.87 25.66
N HIS A 736 -10.93 -1.76 26.87
CA HIS A 736 -9.72 -1.03 27.21
C HIS A 736 -8.76 -2.00 27.91
N THR A 737 -7.47 -1.72 27.88
CA THR A 737 -6.48 -2.73 28.30
C THR A 737 -5.24 -2.14 28.96
N ILE A 738 -4.59 -2.94 29.81
CA ILE A 738 -3.30 -2.64 30.44
C ILE A 738 -2.33 -3.78 30.12
N ASN A 739 -1.08 -3.44 29.79
CA ASN A 739 0.00 -4.38 29.42
C ASN A 739 -0.41 -5.33 28.29
N SER A 740 -1.18 -4.84 27.32
CA SER A 740 -1.60 -5.55 26.11
C SER A 740 -0.70 -5.18 24.92
N TYR A 741 -0.83 -5.93 23.82
CA TYR A 741 -0.40 -5.46 22.51
C TYR A 741 -1.48 -4.60 21.88
N VAL A 742 -1.06 -3.57 21.15
CA VAL A 742 -1.91 -2.63 20.42
C VAL A 742 -1.65 -2.84 18.94
N PHE A 743 -2.70 -2.95 18.13
CA PHE A 743 -2.55 -3.01 16.68
C PHE A 743 -2.12 -1.65 16.15
N LYS A 744 -1.15 -1.63 15.23
CA LYS A 744 -0.84 -0.45 14.41
C LYS A 744 -0.41 -0.88 13.01
N GLN A 745 -0.70 -0.01 12.03
CA GLN A 745 -0.18 -0.14 10.68
C GLN A 745 1.32 0.17 10.59
N HIS A 746 1.85 1.02 11.49
CA HIS A 746 3.23 1.52 11.42
C HIS A 746 3.94 1.44 12.78
N GLY A 747 4.92 0.54 12.91
CA GLY A 747 5.71 0.33 14.13
C GLY A 747 4.87 -0.09 15.34
N THR A 748 5.49 -0.52 16.43
CA THR A 748 4.76 -0.81 17.69
C THR A 748 4.77 0.41 18.62
N PRO A 749 3.83 0.54 19.57
CA PRO A 749 3.87 1.59 20.59
C PRO A 749 5.22 1.70 21.32
N GLU A 750 5.88 0.57 21.59
CA GLU A 750 7.18 0.52 22.24
C GLU A 750 8.29 1.05 21.33
N MET A 751 8.23 0.78 20.01
CA MET A 751 9.19 1.34 19.05
C MET A 751 9.05 2.85 18.97
N GLU A 752 7.83 3.38 18.97
CA GLU A 752 7.61 4.83 18.97
C GLU A 752 8.09 5.49 20.27
N ALA A 753 7.83 4.86 21.42
CA ALA A 753 8.36 5.31 22.69
C ALA A 753 9.90 5.31 22.68
N VAL A 754 10.53 4.32 22.04
CA VAL A 754 11.98 4.25 21.85
C VAL A 754 12.49 5.31 20.87
N ASP A 755 11.74 5.69 19.85
CA ASP A 755 12.14 6.78 18.94
C ASP A 755 12.05 8.16 19.60
N ASP A 756 11.07 8.38 20.48
CA ASP A 756 10.94 9.63 21.24
C ASP A 756 11.85 9.70 22.47
N LYS A 757 11.92 8.61 23.25
CA LYS A 757 12.56 8.59 24.57
C LYS A 757 13.87 7.79 24.62
N LYS A 758 14.22 7.03 23.58
CA LYS A 758 15.40 6.14 23.50
C LYS A 758 15.28 4.91 24.41
N GLY A 759 16.23 3.98 24.28
CA GLY A 759 16.25 2.72 25.04
C GLY A 759 16.07 1.48 24.17
N ASP A 760 15.56 0.41 24.78
CA ASP A 760 15.25 -0.87 24.13
C ASP A 760 13.74 -1.14 24.19
N PRO A 761 13.06 -1.50 23.08
CA PRO A 761 11.62 -1.75 23.07
C PRO A 761 11.14 -2.75 24.11
N ASP A 762 11.95 -3.77 24.44
CA ASP A 762 11.60 -4.76 25.47
C ASP A 762 11.59 -4.16 26.89
N GLU A 763 12.15 -2.96 27.11
CA GLU A 763 12.12 -2.24 28.39
C GLU A 763 10.89 -1.33 28.53
N TRP A 764 10.09 -1.19 27.47
CA TRP A 764 8.84 -0.41 27.45
C TRP A 764 7.62 -1.32 27.52
N THR A 765 6.51 -0.81 28.04
CA THR A 765 5.22 -1.51 28.06
C THR A 765 4.06 -0.54 27.95
N VAL A 766 2.97 -0.99 27.34
CA VAL A 766 1.70 -0.28 27.29
C VAL A 766 1.11 -0.21 28.69
N LEU A 767 1.14 0.97 29.29
CA LEU A 767 0.57 1.27 30.60
C LEU A 767 -0.96 1.27 30.56
N LEU A 768 -1.55 1.80 29.50
CA LEU A 768 -3.00 1.80 29.25
C LEU A 768 -3.24 1.96 27.74
N CYS A 769 -4.17 1.20 27.18
CA CYS A 769 -4.76 1.41 25.86
C CYS A 769 -6.28 1.62 26.02
N VAL A 770 -6.81 2.63 25.34
CA VAL A 770 -8.21 3.03 25.37
C VAL A 770 -8.72 3.09 23.93
N SER A 771 -9.50 2.09 23.54
CA SER A 771 -10.17 2.05 22.24
C SER A 771 -11.35 3.02 22.18
N SER A 772 -11.76 3.38 20.97
CA SER A 772 -13.01 4.10 20.75
C SER A 772 -14.19 3.34 21.37
N ASP A 773 -15.01 4.03 22.17
CA ASP A 773 -16.07 3.43 22.98
C ASP A 773 -17.34 4.30 22.90
N ARG A 774 -18.41 3.70 22.39
CA ARG A 774 -19.71 4.34 22.25
C ARG A 774 -20.36 4.69 23.58
N ASN A 775 -20.02 4.00 24.67
CA ASN A 775 -20.58 4.28 25.99
C ASN A 775 -20.12 5.67 26.48
N THR A 776 -18.82 5.92 26.47
CA THR A 776 -18.25 7.21 26.90
C THR A 776 -18.40 8.32 25.86
N GLY A 777 -18.60 7.94 24.60
CA GLY A 777 -18.53 8.85 23.46
C GLY A 777 -17.10 9.04 22.95
N PHE A 778 -16.14 8.21 23.38
CA PHE A 778 -14.80 8.21 22.81
C PHE A 778 -14.85 7.82 21.33
N ASN A 779 -14.35 8.72 20.49
CA ASN A 779 -14.07 8.45 19.09
C ASN A 779 -12.68 9.02 18.77
N PHE A 780 -11.71 8.13 18.65
CA PHE A 780 -10.34 8.47 18.32
C PHE A 780 -10.17 8.36 16.80
N TRP A 781 -10.33 9.50 16.11
CA TRP A 781 -10.37 9.58 14.64
C TRP A 781 -11.38 8.61 13.99
N ASP A 782 -10.92 7.65 13.16
CA ASP A 782 -11.77 6.64 12.50
C ASP A 782 -11.82 5.35 13.33
N ALA A 783 -12.48 5.45 14.48
CA ALA A 783 -12.67 4.35 15.44
C ALA A 783 -11.37 3.70 15.94
N GLY A 784 -10.34 4.53 16.15
CA GLY A 784 -9.01 4.14 16.59
C GLY A 784 -8.84 3.89 18.09
N GLU A 785 -7.59 3.83 18.52
CA GLU A 785 -7.16 3.59 19.90
C GLU A 785 -6.09 4.61 20.34
N ILE A 786 -6.20 5.12 21.56
CA ILE A 786 -5.14 5.91 22.21
C ILE A 786 -4.40 5.03 23.22
N TYR A 787 -3.08 5.13 23.28
CA TYR A 787 -2.26 4.31 24.17
C TYR A 787 -1.17 5.11 24.86
N PHE A 788 -0.84 4.69 26.09
CA PHE A 788 0.17 5.26 26.96
C PHE A 788 1.24 4.21 27.21
N VAL A 789 2.52 4.56 27.01
CA VAL A 789 3.65 3.64 27.10
C VAL A 789 4.65 4.15 28.14
N ILE A 790 5.06 3.28 29.05
CA ILE A 790 6.00 3.61 30.13
C ILE A 790 7.21 2.66 30.11
N HIS A 791 8.37 3.19 30.47
CA HIS A 791 9.55 2.38 30.70
C HIS A 791 9.42 1.61 32.02
N LYS A 792 9.68 0.30 32.02
CA LYS A 792 9.47 -0.60 33.16
C LYS A 792 10.24 -0.19 34.43
N SER A 793 11.43 0.38 34.27
CA SER A 793 12.19 0.99 35.38
C SER A 793 11.46 2.16 36.04
N ASP A 794 10.79 3.03 35.28
CA ASP A 794 10.11 4.19 35.87
C ASP A 794 8.80 3.77 36.52
N LEU A 795 8.13 2.76 35.97
CA LEU A 795 7.01 2.09 36.63
C LEU A 795 7.44 1.51 38.00
N GLU A 796 8.62 0.90 38.10
CA GLU A 796 9.16 0.41 39.38
C GLU A 796 9.46 1.55 40.37
N LYS A 797 9.94 2.70 39.87
CA LYS A 797 10.11 3.93 40.68
C LYS A 797 8.79 4.61 41.04
N LYS A 798 7.68 4.23 40.38
CA LYS A 798 6.40 4.94 40.38
C LYS A 798 6.52 6.38 39.87
N ASP A 799 7.42 6.61 38.92
CA ASP A 799 7.59 7.88 38.25
C ASP A 799 6.88 7.85 36.89
N PHE A 800 5.78 8.58 36.78
CA PHE A 800 4.93 8.62 35.60
C PHE A 800 5.14 9.91 34.77
N SER A 801 6.21 10.66 35.05
CA SER A 801 6.47 11.97 34.43
C SER A 801 6.99 11.91 32.98
N ASN A 802 7.41 10.74 32.51
CA ASN A 802 7.98 10.55 31.16
C ASN A 802 7.28 9.44 30.37
N VAL A 803 5.95 9.43 30.40
CA VAL A 803 5.11 8.52 29.62
C VAL A 803 5.02 9.00 28.17
N TYR A 804 5.18 8.09 27.22
CA TYR A 804 4.88 8.34 25.80
C TYR A 804 3.39 8.08 25.55
N CYS A 805 2.77 8.84 24.64
CA CYS A 805 1.40 8.61 24.22
C CYS A 805 1.28 8.77 22.70
N GLY A 806 0.53 7.87 22.09
CA GLY A 806 0.21 7.91 20.68
C GLY A 806 -1.23 7.46 20.44
N LEU A 807 -1.67 7.66 19.20
CA LEU A 807 -2.98 7.24 18.70
C LEU A 807 -2.77 6.49 17.39
N GLU A 808 -3.59 5.46 17.19
CA GLU A 808 -3.71 4.74 15.94
C GLU A 808 -5.14 4.80 15.45
N SER A 809 -5.32 4.94 14.14
CA SER A 809 -6.61 4.89 13.45
C SER A 809 -6.42 4.28 12.05
N SER A 810 -7.52 3.81 11.46
CA SER A 810 -7.53 3.22 10.12
C SER A 810 -7.11 4.19 9.00
#